data_AF-A0A7C7I518-F1
#
_entry.id   AF-A0A7C7I518-F1
#
_cell.length_a   1.000
_cell.length_b   1.000
_cell.length_c   1.000
_cell.angle_alpha   90.00
_cell.angle_beta   90.00
_cell.angle_gamma   90.00
#
_symmetry.space_group_name_H-M   'P 1'
#
loop_
_entity.id
_entity.type
_entity.pdbx_description
1 polymer ?
#
loop_
_entity_poly.entity_id
_entity_poly.type
_entity_poly.pdbx_seq_one_letter_code
_entity_poly.pdbx_strand_id
1 'polypeptide(L)'
;MFSIVATETSVLTFISIPGIAYRGNWVFLQLAFGYILGRVLVSFLFLPKYFESGITSIYEILGNRFGTDIQKVASGVFLVTRLLADGIRFLATAVIVQVVTGWTLPVAVLVIGIITLVYSLLGGIRTIVWIDSFQFFIYLAGGIITIFYIFSHSTDSAGDILFSLSEIGKTQILNFSGDFLKDPYYFISAVIGGTFLSLSSHGVDYMMVQRVLGTKDLRSGQKAMIGSGIFVMLQFGIFLFAGSLIFHYFDGVTLQKDREFSSFIVDHLPTGLRGFLLAGILSAAMSTLSSSINSLASSTIVDWFGGKSSLRTSRFVSFFWATVLIGIALIFDESDSAIVIIGLQIASFTYGGLLGLFILSKLNRKFSSLSLIVGLVSSCLIVFYLKHIGLAWTWFILVSVMVNITMAYISEAFLKPTVTKISAVLVFLIAVSVFYSSFIMPNRPKEKHPDSKLIASILDNLDNRYDPVIKNPEKFRCQIIYTMIERDDQNNPTLETHSYALKPDTYFYPASAIKFPIAALALEKLNQIEAIDRDTPLIIFTEENALNGVSSDTTSVNGKPSVGHYIHKLFVVSNNDSFNRLYEFLGRDHINQRLWDLGYSSARIRHRLSIDLSKEQNRYTNPFKFYDGKKIVYNQPSQLAKLDLDVPYNMYLLGKSYIKENEIIKKPLDFSEKNFMNLMDQHRFLIQVIFPENVDSNQGLNLTKSDYDFLLEKMSILPRESQYPEYDTDHYYDSYCKFFLYGDKKERISNDIRIFNKVGLAYGFLLDNAYVVDFNNKVEFFLSAVIYGNENGILNDNTYEYDTFTIPFLADLGRVIYDYELQRKRENEPDLNRFRFNY
;
A
#
# COMPACT_ATOMS: atom_id res chain seq x y z
N MET A 1 9.28 -16.01 -32.60
CA MET A 1 8.97 -14.58 -32.38
C MET A 1 7.64 -14.44 -31.67
N PHE A 2 6.51 -14.75 -32.31
CA PHE A 2 5.18 -14.61 -31.68
C PHE A 2 5.03 -15.43 -30.40
N SER A 3 5.49 -16.68 -30.38
CA SER A 3 5.53 -17.47 -29.14
C SER A 3 6.36 -16.84 -28.01
N ILE A 4 7.42 -16.06 -28.31
CA ILE A 4 8.20 -15.34 -27.29
C ILE A 4 7.31 -14.26 -26.65
N VAL A 5 6.64 -13.45 -27.49
CA VAL A 5 5.73 -12.38 -27.03
C VAL A 5 4.54 -12.96 -26.26
N ALA A 6 3.97 -14.07 -26.75
CA ALA A 6 2.90 -14.80 -26.09
C ALA A 6 3.29 -15.35 -24.72
N THR A 7 4.52 -15.81 -24.56
CA THR A 7 5.00 -16.35 -23.27
C THR A 7 5.29 -15.23 -22.28
N GLU A 8 5.83 -14.11 -22.77
CA GLU A 8 6.08 -12.93 -21.94
C GLU A 8 4.76 -12.31 -21.43
N THR A 9 3.76 -12.24 -22.31
CA THR A 9 2.46 -11.61 -22.04
C THR A 9 1.57 -12.48 -21.16
N SER A 10 1.17 -11.95 -19.99
CA SER A 10 0.16 -12.59 -19.13
C SER A 10 -1.21 -12.00 -19.32
N VAL A 11 -2.20 -12.67 -18.73
CA VAL A 11 -3.47 -12.04 -18.35
C VAL A 11 -3.26 -10.76 -17.56
N LEU A 12 -2.31 -10.74 -16.62
CA LEU A 12 -1.96 -9.53 -15.89
C LEU A 12 -1.47 -8.42 -16.84
N THR A 13 -0.58 -8.72 -17.78
CA THR A 13 -0.17 -7.75 -18.80
C THR A 13 -1.35 -7.28 -19.65
N PHE A 14 -2.22 -8.20 -20.06
CA PHE A 14 -3.39 -7.95 -20.90
C PHE A 14 -4.40 -7.01 -20.24
N ILE A 15 -4.54 -7.06 -18.90
CA ILE A 15 -5.51 -6.25 -18.15
C ILE A 15 -4.89 -5.03 -17.48
N SER A 16 -3.70 -5.16 -16.91
CA SER A 16 -3.04 -4.06 -16.21
C SER A 16 -2.52 -2.98 -17.14
N ILE A 17 -2.06 -3.28 -18.36
CA ILE A 17 -1.57 -2.23 -19.27
C ILE A 17 -2.68 -1.27 -19.68
N PRO A 18 -3.88 -1.73 -20.11
CA PRO A 18 -5.02 -0.83 -20.29
C PRO A 18 -5.36 -0.07 -19.00
N GLY A 19 -5.33 -0.72 -17.83
CA GLY A 19 -5.56 -0.05 -16.54
C GLY A 19 -4.53 1.04 -16.20
N ILE A 20 -3.26 0.86 -16.57
CA ILE A 20 -2.21 1.88 -16.42
C ILE A 20 -2.56 3.13 -17.24
N ALA A 21 -2.99 2.97 -18.50
CA ALA A 21 -3.38 4.10 -19.35
C ALA A 21 -4.72 4.73 -18.94
N TYR A 22 -5.64 3.94 -18.38
CA TYR A 22 -6.89 4.44 -17.81
C TYR A 22 -6.62 5.42 -16.68
N ARG A 23 -5.81 4.98 -15.70
CA ARG A 23 -5.48 5.75 -14.49
C ARG A 23 -4.45 6.86 -14.74
N GLY A 24 -3.56 6.66 -15.72
CA GLY A 24 -2.43 7.54 -16.00
C GLY A 24 -2.33 7.91 -17.48
N ASN A 25 -1.15 7.69 -18.06
CA ASN A 25 -0.77 8.04 -19.42
C ASN A 25 0.09 6.93 -20.07
N TRP A 26 0.76 7.22 -21.19
CA TRP A 26 1.51 6.23 -21.98
C TRP A 26 3.00 6.12 -21.64
N VAL A 27 3.45 6.70 -20.52
CA VAL A 27 4.87 6.68 -20.11
C VAL A 27 5.43 5.28 -19.89
N PHE A 28 4.57 4.29 -19.66
CA PHE A 28 4.95 2.87 -19.60
C PHE A 28 5.63 2.39 -20.89
N LEU A 29 5.28 2.95 -22.06
CA LEU A 29 5.83 2.54 -23.35
C LEU A 29 7.35 2.77 -23.45
N GLN A 30 7.92 3.67 -22.63
CA GLN A 30 9.37 3.92 -22.57
C GLN A 30 10.17 2.67 -22.16
N LEU A 31 9.59 1.80 -21.33
CA LEU A 31 10.20 0.52 -20.95
C LEU A 31 10.45 -0.37 -22.18
N ALA A 32 9.56 -0.31 -23.19
CA ALA A 32 9.67 -1.13 -24.40
C ALA A 32 10.86 -0.72 -25.27
N PHE A 33 11.28 0.55 -25.25
CA PHE A 33 12.54 0.97 -25.89
C PHE A 33 13.73 0.24 -25.26
N GLY A 34 13.76 0.16 -23.93
CA GLY A 34 14.71 -0.67 -23.19
C GLY A 34 14.60 -2.15 -23.59
N TYR A 35 13.38 -2.68 -23.76
CA TYR A 35 13.21 -4.09 -24.12
C TYR A 35 13.86 -4.46 -25.45
N ILE A 36 13.73 -3.59 -26.44
CA ILE A 36 14.35 -3.75 -27.76
C ILE A 36 15.87 -3.74 -27.62
N LEU A 37 16.44 -2.77 -26.88
CA LEU A 37 17.88 -2.69 -26.63
C LEU A 37 18.40 -3.95 -25.93
N GLY A 38 17.70 -4.42 -24.89
CA GLY A 38 18.04 -5.67 -24.20
C GLY A 38 18.06 -6.88 -25.14
N ARG A 39 17.08 -7.02 -26.03
CA ARG A 39 17.02 -8.14 -27.00
C ARG A 39 18.08 -8.05 -28.09
N VAL A 40 18.45 -6.84 -28.49
CA VAL A 40 19.62 -6.60 -29.37
C VAL A 40 20.89 -7.09 -28.67
N LEU A 41 21.10 -6.70 -27.41
CA LEU A 41 22.25 -7.16 -26.62
C LEU A 41 22.27 -8.69 -26.48
N VAL A 42 21.15 -9.33 -26.15
CA VAL A 42 21.06 -10.81 -26.10
C VAL A 42 21.46 -11.44 -27.43
N SER A 43 20.95 -10.88 -28.54
CA SER A 43 21.14 -11.42 -29.89
C SER A 43 22.60 -11.45 -30.33
N PHE A 44 23.39 -10.48 -29.90
CA PHE A 44 24.80 -10.38 -30.27
C PHE A 44 25.75 -10.90 -29.17
N LEU A 45 25.36 -10.83 -27.89
CA LEU A 45 26.23 -11.23 -26.78
C LEU A 45 26.06 -12.70 -26.40
N PHE A 46 24.85 -13.25 -26.41
CA PHE A 46 24.58 -14.58 -25.84
C PHE A 46 24.23 -15.62 -26.89
N LEU A 47 23.34 -15.30 -27.84
CA LEU A 47 22.88 -16.28 -28.83
C LEU A 47 24.01 -16.95 -29.62
N PRO A 48 25.07 -16.26 -30.10
CA PRO A 48 26.14 -16.93 -30.86
C PRO A 48 26.74 -18.12 -30.11
N LYS A 49 27.03 -17.93 -28.81
CA LYS A 49 27.61 -18.98 -27.95
C LYS A 49 26.62 -20.13 -27.71
N TYR A 50 25.32 -19.83 -27.60
CA TYR A 50 24.30 -20.86 -27.39
C TYR A 50 24.12 -21.76 -28.61
N PHE A 51 24.09 -21.18 -29.81
CA PHE A 51 23.99 -21.94 -31.06
C PHE A 51 25.27 -22.73 -31.36
N GLU A 52 26.45 -22.17 -31.09
CA GLU A 52 27.73 -22.85 -31.30
C GLU A 52 27.90 -24.07 -30.37
N SER A 53 27.43 -23.97 -29.13
CA SER A 53 27.62 -25.03 -28.13
C SER A 53 26.63 -26.19 -28.25
N GLY A 54 25.59 -26.08 -29.08
CA GLY A 54 24.61 -27.15 -29.29
C GLY A 54 23.84 -27.57 -28.02
N ILE A 55 23.69 -26.65 -27.05
CA ILE A 55 23.08 -26.92 -25.75
C ILE A 55 21.57 -27.14 -25.86
N THR A 56 21.03 -27.93 -24.94
CA THR A 56 19.58 -28.06 -24.75
C THR A 56 19.09 -27.10 -23.66
N SER A 57 19.82 -26.99 -22.55
CA SER A 57 19.61 -26.02 -21.47
C SER A 57 20.68 -24.93 -21.51
N ILE A 58 20.28 -23.68 -21.32
CA ILE A 58 21.24 -22.56 -21.27
C ILE A 58 22.23 -22.69 -20.10
N TYR A 59 21.85 -23.42 -19.04
CA TYR A 59 22.70 -23.59 -17.86
C TYR A 59 23.86 -24.56 -18.11
N GLU A 60 23.82 -25.38 -19.17
CA GLU A 60 24.97 -26.17 -19.65
C GLU A 60 26.16 -25.28 -20.01
N ILE A 61 25.95 -24.03 -20.45
CA ILE A 61 27.04 -23.07 -20.71
C ILE A 61 27.81 -22.75 -19.42
N LEU A 62 27.10 -22.63 -18.30
CA LEU A 62 27.71 -22.41 -17.00
C LEU A 62 28.37 -23.70 -16.51
N GLY A 63 27.75 -24.85 -16.75
CA GLY A 63 28.32 -26.18 -16.45
C GLY A 63 29.64 -26.45 -17.16
N ASN A 64 29.66 -26.24 -18.47
CA ASN A 64 30.85 -26.40 -19.32
C ASN A 64 31.98 -25.45 -18.90
N ARG A 65 31.66 -24.29 -18.31
CA ARG A 65 32.66 -23.29 -17.90
C ARG A 65 33.13 -23.45 -16.46
N PHE A 66 32.22 -23.75 -15.53
CA PHE A 66 32.45 -23.68 -14.08
C PHE A 66 32.19 -25.00 -13.34
N GLY A 67 31.75 -26.04 -14.03
CA GLY A 67 31.43 -27.35 -13.48
C GLY A 67 29.93 -27.58 -13.28
N THR A 68 29.56 -28.86 -13.21
CA THR A 68 28.17 -29.34 -13.11
C THR A 68 27.44 -28.82 -11.87
N ASP A 69 28.14 -28.55 -10.77
CA ASP A 69 27.53 -28.00 -9.56
C ASP A 69 26.97 -26.59 -9.81
N ILE A 70 27.68 -25.74 -10.56
CA ILE A 70 27.21 -24.39 -10.89
C ILE A 70 26.05 -24.44 -11.89
N GLN A 71 26.05 -25.41 -12.80
CA GLN A 71 24.89 -25.66 -13.67
C GLN A 71 23.65 -26.00 -12.85
N LYS A 72 23.75 -26.91 -11.88
CA LYS A 72 22.63 -27.28 -10.99
C LYS A 72 22.19 -26.14 -10.10
N VAL A 73 23.11 -25.32 -9.59
CA VAL A 73 22.76 -24.12 -8.81
C VAL A 73 21.99 -23.13 -9.66
N ALA A 74 22.49 -22.80 -10.86
CA ALA A 74 21.82 -21.84 -11.75
C ALA A 74 20.44 -22.35 -12.23
N SER A 75 20.34 -23.62 -12.61
CA SER A 75 19.06 -24.23 -12.98
C SER A 75 18.11 -24.34 -11.79
N GLY A 76 18.62 -24.65 -10.59
CA GLY A 76 17.84 -24.66 -9.36
C GLY A 76 17.23 -23.28 -9.03
N VAL A 77 18.03 -22.22 -9.15
CA VAL A 77 17.53 -20.83 -9.02
C VAL A 77 16.44 -20.56 -10.04
N PHE A 78 16.64 -20.95 -11.31
CA PHE A 78 15.60 -20.84 -12.33
C PHE A 78 14.32 -21.60 -11.98
N LEU A 79 14.41 -22.87 -11.56
CA LEU A 79 13.25 -23.70 -11.20
C LEU A 79 12.45 -23.05 -10.07
N VAL A 80 13.12 -22.59 -9.00
CA VAL A 80 12.46 -21.93 -7.87
C VAL A 80 11.85 -20.59 -8.28
N THR A 81 12.58 -19.77 -9.03
CA THR A 81 12.06 -18.48 -9.53
C THR A 81 10.81 -18.69 -10.37
N ARG A 82 10.84 -19.62 -11.33
CA ARG A 82 9.69 -19.92 -12.19
C ARG A 82 8.52 -20.47 -11.40
N LEU A 83 8.76 -21.38 -10.46
CA LEU A 83 7.71 -21.97 -9.64
C LEU A 83 6.96 -20.90 -8.83
N LEU A 84 7.69 -20.01 -8.16
CA LEU A 84 7.10 -18.94 -7.35
C LEU A 84 6.46 -17.86 -8.23
N ALA A 85 7.16 -17.35 -9.24
CA ALA A 85 6.67 -16.27 -10.09
C ALA A 85 5.46 -16.71 -10.91
N ASP A 86 5.53 -17.86 -11.59
CA ASP A 86 4.48 -18.31 -12.50
C ASP A 86 3.32 -18.97 -11.76
N GLY A 87 3.54 -19.62 -10.61
CA GLY A 87 2.48 -20.16 -9.77
C GLY A 87 1.59 -19.04 -9.20
N ILE A 88 2.21 -17.97 -8.71
CA ILE A 88 1.49 -16.77 -8.24
C ILE A 88 0.79 -16.04 -9.39
N ARG A 89 1.47 -15.88 -10.53
CA ARG A 89 0.88 -15.27 -11.75
C ARG A 89 -0.29 -16.10 -12.28
N PHE A 90 -0.27 -17.41 -12.08
CA PHE A 90 -1.37 -18.30 -12.45
C PHE A 90 -2.59 -18.10 -11.53
N LEU A 91 -2.40 -17.98 -10.21
CA LEU A 91 -3.46 -17.59 -9.28
C LEU A 91 -4.10 -16.26 -9.70
N ALA A 92 -3.28 -15.21 -9.90
CA ALA A 92 -3.75 -13.89 -10.33
C ALA A 92 -4.60 -13.94 -11.62
N THR A 93 -4.21 -14.84 -12.52
CA THR A 93 -4.94 -15.08 -13.77
C THR A 93 -6.27 -15.78 -13.53
N ALA A 94 -6.32 -16.77 -12.63
CA ALA A 94 -7.54 -17.49 -12.32
C ALA A 94 -8.59 -16.61 -11.63
N VAL A 95 -8.16 -15.68 -10.77
CA VAL A 95 -9.01 -14.64 -10.16
C VAL A 95 -9.73 -13.82 -11.21
N ILE A 96 -8.99 -13.35 -12.22
CA ILE A 96 -9.56 -12.58 -13.32
C ILE A 96 -10.59 -13.41 -14.08
N VAL A 97 -10.28 -14.67 -14.37
CA VAL A 97 -11.22 -15.57 -15.05
C VAL A 97 -12.46 -15.80 -14.19
N GLN A 98 -12.32 -15.95 -12.87
CA GLN A 98 -13.44 -16.02 -11.92
C GLN A 98 -14.34 -14.77 -12.02
N VAL A 99 -13.76 -13.56 -12.02
CA VAL A 99 -14.55 -12.31 -12.10
C VAL A 99 -15.34 -12.24 -13.41
N VAL A 100 -14.72 -12.62 -14.54
CA VAL A 100 -15.36 -12.48 -15.86
C VAL A 100 -16.36 -13.61 -16.14
N THR A 101 -16.13 -14.82 -15.61
CA THR A 101 -16.99 -16.00 -15.85
C THR A 101 -18.02 -16.27 -14.75
N GLY A 102 -17.81 -15.72 -13.55
CA GLY A 102 -18.57 -16.07 -12.35
C GLY A 102 -18.21 -17.41 -11.73
N TRP A 103 -17.17 -18.11 -12.21
CA TRP A 103 -16.72 -19.38 -11.63
C TRP A 103 -16.12 -19.19 -10.24
N THR A 104 -16.23 -20.20 -9.37
CA THR A 104 -15.43 -20.22 -8.13
C THR A 104 -13.94 -20.32 -8.47
N LEU A 105 -13.07 -19.65 -7.70
CA LEU A 105 -11.63 -19.65 -7.93
C LEU A 105 -11.02 -21.06 -8.14
N PRO A 106 -11.32 -22.10 -7.32
CA PRO A 106 -10.78 -23.44 -7.54
C PRO A 106 -11.17 -24.04 -8.88
N VAL A 107 -12.40 -23.78 -9.35
CA VAL A 107 -12.88 -24.23 -10.66
C VAL A 107 -12.11 -23.54 -11.78
N ALA A 108 -11.89 -22.22 -11.69
CA ALA A 108 -11.10 -21.49 -12.67
C ALA A 108 -9.66 -22.02 -12.76
N VAL A 109 -9.01 -22.23 -11.61
CA VAL A 109 -7.65 -22.81 -11.54
C VAL A 109 -7.62 -24.21 -12.16
N LEU A 110 -8.54 -25.10 -11.78
CA LEU A 110 -8.56 -26.48 -12.26
C LEU A 110 -8.84 -26.56 -13.76
N VAL A 111 -9.81 -25.80 -14.28
CA VAL A 111 -10.15 -25.81 -15.70
C VAL A 111 -8.98 -25.34 -16.56
N ILE A 112 -8.38 -24.19 -16.22
CA ILE A 112 -7.24 -23.65 -16.97
C ILE A 112 -6.05 -24.61 -16.85
N GLY A 113 -5.74 -25.06 -15.63
CA GLY A 113 -4.60 -25.91 -15.34
C GLY A 113 -4.67 -27.27 -16.04
N ILE A 114 -5.82 -27.95 -15.99
CA ILE A 114 -6.02 -29.26 -16.60
C ILE A 114 -5.99 -29.16 -18.12
N ILE A 115 -6.66 -28.18 -18.72
CA ILE A 115 -6.64 -27.99 -20.18
C ILE A 115 -5.21 -27.72 -20.64
N THR A 116 -4.49 -26.83 -19.96
CA THR A 116 -3.10 -26.51 -20.27
C THR A 116 -2.18 -27.72 -20.12
N LEU A 117 -2.36 -28.50 -19.06
CA LEU A 117 -1.61 -29.73 -18.84
C LEU A 117 -1.80 -30.72 -19.99
N VAL A 118 -3.04 -30.98 -20.42
CA VAL A 118 -3.34 -31.97 -21.46
C VAL A 118 -2.62 -31.65 -22.76
N TYR A 119 -2.78 -30.44 -23.30
CA TYR A 119 -2.12 -30.12 -24.58
C TYR A 119 -0.60 -29.99 -24.45
N SER A 120 -0.09 -29.58 -23.27
CA SER A 120 1.36 -29.50 -23.02
C SER A 120 2.00 -30.88 -23.02
N LEU A 121 1.36 -31.89 -22.40
CA LEU A 121 1.86 -33.26 -22.36
C LEU A 121 1.80 -33.98 -23.72
N LEU A 122 0.76 -33.70 -24.51
CA LEU A 122 0.56 -34.33 -25.81
C LEU A 122 1.46 -33.71 -26.88
N GLY A 123 1.62 -32.39 -26.87
CA GLY A 123 2.21 -31.64 -27.97
C GLY A 123 3.71 -31.36 -27.88
N GLY A 124 4.27 -31.21 -26.67
CA GLY A 124 5.66 -30.75 -26.48
C GLY A 124 5.94 -29.36 -27.06
N ILE A 125 7.21 -28.93 -27.03
CA ILE A 125 7.60 -27.54 -27.34
C ILE A 125 7.19 -27.07 -28.74
N ARG A 126 7.23 -27.95 -29.76
CA ARG A 126 6.87 -27.56 -31.14
C ARG A 126 5.40 -27.17 -31.24
N THR A 127 4.51 -27.94 -30.62
CA THR A 127 3.07 -27.65 -30.59
C THR A 127 2.79 -26.42 -29.73
N ILE A 128 3.45 -26.30 -28.57
CA ILE A 128 3.33 -25.12 -27.70
C ILE A 128 3.67 -23.84 -28.47
N VAL A 129 4.78 -23.80 -29.21
CA VAL A 129 5.18 -22.62 -30.00
C VAL A 129 4.13 -22.22 -31.05
N TRP A 130 3.45 -23.20 -31.68
CA TRP A 130 2.37 -22.92 -32.63
C TRP A 130 1.12 -22.39 -31.94
N ILE A 131 0.69 -23.02 -30.84
CA ILE A 131 -0.48 -22.60 -30.05
C ILE A 131 -0.27 -21.19 -29.51
N ASP A 132 0.89 -20.93 -28.88
CA ASP A 132 1.26 -19.61 -28.35
C ASP A 132 1.20 -18.53 -29.46
N SER A 133 1.65 -18.87 -30.67
CA SER A 133 1.64 -17.92 -31.79
C SER A 133 0.23 -17.58 -32.24
N PHE A 134 -0.70 -18.54 -32.21
CA PHE A 134 -2.12 -18.29 -32.48
C PHE A 134 -2.78 -17.48 -31.35
N GLN A 135 -2.49 -17.83 -30.10
CA GLN A 135 -2.95 -17.14 -28.90
C GLN A 135 -2.53 -15.66 -28.87
N PHE A 136 -1.31 -15.35 -29.34
CA PHE A 136 -0.83 -13.97 -29.56
C PHE A 136 -1.80 -13.15 -30.40
N PHE A 137 -2.25 -13.68 -31.54
CA PHE A 137 -3.18 -12.97 -32.41
C PHE A 137 -4.57 -12.82 -31.78
N ILE A 138 -5.05 -13.79 -31.00
CA ILE A 138 -6.36 -13.70 -30.34
C ILE A 138 -6.38 -12.55 -29.33
N TYR A 139 -5.43 -12.50 -28.39
CA TYR A 139 -5.46 -11.42 -27.41
C TYR A 139 -5.14 -10.06 -28.04
N LEU A 140 -4.29 -10.00 -29.07
CA LEU A 140 -4.00 -8.74 -29.77
C LEU A 140 -5.25 -8.22 -30.48
N ALA A 141 -5.98 -9.11 -31.15
CA ALA A 141 -7.27 -8.80 -31.75
C ALA A 141 -8.27 -8.30 -30.69
N GLY A 142 -8.22 -8.82 -29.45
CA GLY A 142 -9.02 -8.31 -28.35
C GLY A 142 -8.85 -6.81 -28.07
N GLY A 143 -7.60 -6.34 -27.99
CA GLY A 143 -7.30 -4.92 -27.83
C GLY A 143 -7.75 -4.08 -29.03
N ILE A 144 -7.55 -4.59 -30.24
CA ILE A 144 -7.97 -3.95 -31.49
C ILE A 144 -9.51 -3.85 -31.58
N ILE A 145 -10.22 -4.92 -31.26
CA ILE A 145 -11.69 -4.97 -31.21
C ILE A 145 -12.21 -3.94 -30.22
N THR A 146 -11.56 -3.80 -29.06
CA THR A 146 -11.93 -2.80 -28.05
C THR A 146 -11.84 -1.37 -28.61
N ILE A 147 -10.72 -1.05 -29.29
CA ILE A 147 -10.52 0.26 -29.93
C ILE A 147 -11.61 0.52 -30.98
N PHE A 148 -11.84 -0.42 -31.90
CA PHE A 148 -12.86 -0.27 -32.94
C PHE A 148 -14.28 -0.18 -32.37
N TYR A 149 -14.58 -0.95 -31.32
CA TYR A 149 -15.87 -0.92 -30.67
C TYR A 149 -16.17 0.46 -30.08
N ILE A 150 -15.22 1.03 -29.33
CA ILE A 150 -15.40 2.35 -28.71
C ILE A 150 -15.59 3.44 -29.78
N PHE A 151 -14.77 3.44 -30.85
CA PHE A 151 -14.96 4.40 -31.93
C PHE A 151 -16.28 4.23 -32.69
N SER A 152 -16.79 3.01 -32.82
CA SER A 152 -18.05 2.76 -33.52
C SER A 152 -19.29 3.08 -32.67
N HIS A 153 -19.13 3.23 -31.36
CA HIS A 153 -20.23 3.44 -30.41
C HIS A 153 -20.11 4.75 -29.62
N SER A 154 -19.09 5.57 -29.90
CA SER A 154 -19.01 6.94 -29.38
C SER A 154 -19.75 7.90 -30.29
N THR A 155 -20.35 8.93 -29.69
CA THR A 155 -20.97 10.05 -30.42
C THR A 155 -19.93 11.02 -30.98
N ASP A 156 -18.75 11.05 -30.36
CA ASP A 156 -17.66 11.97 -30.71
C ASP A 156 -16.85 11.43 -31.88
N SER A 157 -16.29 12.32 -32.70
CA SER A 157 -15.40 11.89 -33.78
C SER A 157 -14.09 11.34 -33.21
N ALA A 158 -13.46 10.39 -33.90
CA ALA A 158 -12.17 9.84 -33.46
C ALA A 158 -11.09 10.94 -33.26
N GLY A 159 -11.15 12.03 -34.04
CA GLY A 159 -10.27 13.18 -33.88
C GLY A 159 -10.50 13.92 -32.56
N ASP A 160 -11.76 14.14 -32.17
CA ASP A 160 -12.12 14.86 -30.94
C ASP A 160 -11.75 14.05 -29.68
N ILE A 161 -11.96 12.73 -29.73
CA ILE A 161 -11.57 11.81 -28.65
C ILE A 161 -10.05 11.84 -28.47
N LEU A 162 -9.28 11.76 -29.57
CA LEU A 162 -7.82 11.80 -29.49
C LEU A 162 -7.31 13.16 -29.00
N PHE A 163 -7.95 14.25 -29.44
CA PHE A 163 -7.61 15.60 -29.01
C PHE A 163 -7.84 15.77 -27.51
N SER A 164 -9.03 15.41 -27.01
CA SER A 164 -9.38 15.51 -25.58
C SER A 164 -8.44 14.68 -24.70
N LEU A 165 -8.14 13.44 -25.10
CA LEU A 165 -7.18 12.58 -24.39
C LEU A 165 -5.76 13.18 -24.37
N SER A 166 -5.36 13.82 -25.46
CA SER A 166 -4.05 14.48 -25.55
C SER A 166 -3.98 15.75 -24.70
N GLU A 167 -5.05 16.53 -24.64
CA GLU A 167 -5.14 17.76 -23.87
C GLU A 167 -4.97 17.51 -22.36
N ILE A 168 -5.56 16.43 -21.85
CA ILE A 168 -5.41 15.99 -20.45
C ILE A 168 -4.12 15.17 -20.21
N GLY A 169 -3.22 15.09 -21.19
CA GLY A 169 -1.90 14.47 -21.05
C GLY A 169 -1.87 12.94 -21.06
N LYS A 170 -2.96 12.25 -21.43
CA LYS A 170 -3.01 10.77 -21.41
C LYS A 170 -2.14 10.11 -22.48
N THR A 171 -1.90 10.79 -23.59
CA THR A 171 -1.07 10.30 -24.69
C THR A 171 0.43 10.57 -24.49
N GLN A 172 0.83 11.12 -23.35
CA GLN A 172 2.24 11.39 -23.04
C GLN A 172 3.04 10.08 -22.99
N ILE A 173 4.03 9.94 -23.87
CA ILE A 173 4.92 8.78 -23.93
C ILE A 173 6.23 9.05 -23.18
N LEU A 174 6.82 10.24 -23.31
CA LEU A 174 8.14 10.54 -22.76
C LEU A 174 8.01 11.33 -21.46
N ASN A 175 8.74 10.91 -20.43
CA ASN A 175 8.83 11.62 -19.15
C ASN A 175 10.28 11.96 -18.80
N PHE A 176 10.62 13.24 -18.86
CA PHE A 176 11.94 13.77 -18.48
C PHE A 176 11.93 14.52 -17.15
N SER A 177 10.83 14.44 -16.39
CA SER A 177 10.64 15.08 -15.10
C SER A 177 10.45 14.03 -14.01
N GLY A 178 11.03 14.24 -12.84
CA GLY A 178 10.98 13.30 -11.72
C GLY A 178 12.36 13.02 -11.13
N ASP A 179 12.39 12.24 -10.05
CA ASP A 179 13.64 11.81 -9.41
C ASP A 179 14.27 10.68 -10.23
N PHE A 180 15.49 10.88 -10.69
CA PHE A 180 16.25 9.90 -11.49
C PHE A 180 16.35 8.50 -10.85
N LEU A 181 16.50 8.43 -9.53
CA LEU A 181 16.68 7.17 -8.80
C LEU A 181 15.36 6.60 -8.28
N LYS A 182 14.37 7.44 -7.98
CA LYS A 182 13.11 7.03 -7.33
C LYS A 182 11.91 6.91 -8.27
N ASP A 183 11.92 7.57 -9.42
CA ASP A 183 10.85 7.45 -10.42
C ASP A 183 11.18 6.33 -11.44
N PRO A 184 10.44 5.20 -11.44
CA PRO A 184 10.65 4.12 -12.40
C PRO A 184 10.31 4.50 -13.84
N TYR A 185 9.52 5.56 -14.06
CA TYR A 185 9.07 6.01 -15.37
C TYR A 185 9.80 7.26 -15.87
N TYR A 186 10.80 7.76 -15.12
CA TYR A 186 11.77 8.69 -15.68
C TYR A 186 12.47 8.05 -16.88
N PHE A 187 12.58 8.77 -18.00
CA PHE A 187 12.96 8.21 -19.31
C PHE A 187 14.21 7.32 -19.24
N ILE A 188 15.29 7.82 -18.62
CA ILE A 188 16.55 7.06 -18.53
C ILE A 188 16.38 5.82 -17.65
N SER A 189 15.67 5.94 -16.53
CA SER A 189 15.41 4.86 -15.59
C SER A 189 14.57 3.76 -16.23
N ALA A 190 13.52 4.13 -16.98
CA ALA A 190 12.69 3.21 -17.75
C ALA A 190 13.48 2.49 -18.85
N VAL A 191 14.30 3.21 -19.63
CA VAL A 191 15.09 2.61 -20.72
C VAL A 191 16.18 1.68 -20.19
N ILE A 192 16.92 2.08 -19.15
CA ILE A 192 17.94 1.23 -18.52
C ILE A 192 17.29 0.02 -17.87
N GLY A 193 16.23 0.22 -17.09
CA GLY A 193 15.51 -0.86 -16.44
C GLY A 193 14.92 -1.86 -17.43
N GLY A 194 14.29 -1.37 -18.51
CA GLY A 194 13.80 -2.21 -19.58
C GLY A 194 14.91 -2.98 -20.30
N THR A 195 16.09 -2.37 -20.48
CA THR A 195 17.26 -3.02 -21.08
C THR A 195 17.73 -4.20 -20.24
N PHE A 196 17.95 -4.00 -18.94
CA PHE A 196 18.43 -5.06 -18.05
C PHE A 196 17.36 -6.13 -17.77
N LEU A 197 16.09 -5.74 -17.68
CA LEU A 197 14.97 -6.67 -17.54
C LEU A 197 14.88 -7.60 -18.76
N SER A 198 14.91 -7.03 -19.95
CA SER A 198 14.84 -7.80 -21.20
C SER A 198 16.11 -8.60 -21.46
N LEU A 199 17.29 -8.04 -21.19
CA LEU A 199 18.57 -8.74 -21.26
C LEU A 199 18.59 -9.97 -20.34
N SER A 200 18.01 -9.86 -19.14
CA SER A 200 17.95 -10.99 -18.20
C SER A 200 16.88 -12.01 -18.60
N SER A 201 15.63 -11.56 -18.77
CA SER A 201 14.49 -12.43 -19.08
C SER A 201 14.61 -13.12 -20.43
N HIS A 202 15.28 -12.53 -21.41
CA HIS A 202 15.42 -13.12 -22.75
C HIS A 202 16.81 -13.69 -23.00
N GLY A 203 17.81 -13.32 -22.19
CA GLY A 203 19.18 -13.81 -22.33
C GLY A 203 19.49 -15.00 -21.43
N VAL A 204 19.00 -15.02 -20.20
CA VAL A 204 19.45 -15.97 -19.17
C VAL A 204 18.31 -16.70 -18.44
N ASP A 205 17.06 -16.43 -18.83
CA ASP A 205 15.90 -17.22 -18.44
C ASP A 205 15.62 -18.29 -19.50
N TYR A 206 15.66 -19.55 -19.08
CA TYR A 206 15.56 -20.67 -20.00
C TYR A 206 14.20 -20.73 -20.71
N MET A 207 13.12 -20.26 -20.08
CA MET A 207 11.78 -20.29 -20.67
C MET A 207 11.70 -19.49 -21.97
N MET A 208 12.37 -18.34 -22.05
CA MET A 208 12.42 -17.52 -23.26
C MET A 208 13.45 -18.05 -24.26
N VAL A 209 14.65 -18.39 -23.78
CA VAL A 209 15.74 -18.82 -24.68
C VAL A 209 15.43 -20.14 -25.37
N GLN A 210 14.73 -21.07 -24.70
CA GLN A 210 14.32 -22.36 -25.28
C GLN A 210 13.62 -22.22 -26.64
N ARG A 211 12.79 -21.19 -26.81
CA ARG A 211 12.07 -20.89 -28.06
C ARG A 211 12.99 -20.45 -29.19
N VAL A 212 14.05 -19.76 -28.82
CA VAL A 212 15.06 -19.25 -29.75
C VAL A 212 15.98 -20.38 -30.20
N LEU A 213 16.35 -21.28 -29.29
CA LEU A 213 17.12 -22.49 -29.61
C LEU A 213 16.36 -23.43 -30.57
N GLY A 214 15.03 -23.41 -30.57
CA GLY A 214 14.20 -24.16 -31.52
C GLY A 214 14.17 -23.59 -32.95
N THR A 215 14.89 -22.50 -33.24
CA THR A 215 14.96 -21.92 -34.60
C THR A 215 16.03 -22.62 -35.45
N LYS A 216 15.89 -22.51 -36.78
CA LYS A 216 16.76 -23.22 -37.74
C LYS A 216 18.25 -22.85 -37.66
N ASP A 217 18.56 -21.61 -37.33
CA ASP A 217 19.91 -21.05 -37.34
C ASP A 217 19.98 -19.78 -36.48
N LEU A 218 21.20 -19.37 -36.13
CA LEU A 218 21.48 -18.19 -35.32
C LEU A 218 20.79 -16.93 -35.88
N ARG A 219 20.83 -16.71 -37.20
CA ARG A 219 20.26 -15.51 -37.83
C ARG A 219 18.74 -15.46 -37.62
N SER A 220 18.08 -16.62 -37.69
CA SER A 220 16.65 -16.77 -37.42
C SER A 220 16.35 -16.57 -35.94
N GLY A 221 17.21 -17.07 -35.05
CA GLY A 221 17.13 -16.81 -33.62
C GLY A 221 17.24 -15.33 -33.27
N GLN A 222 18.22 -14.62 -33.83
CA GLN A 222 18.41 -13.17 -33.67
C GLN A 222 17.22 -12.38 -34.22
N LYS A 223 16.72 -12.72 -35.41
CA LYS A 223 15.51 -12.11 -35.98
C LYS A 223 14.31 -12.33 -35.06
N ALA A 224 14.12 -13.54 -34.54
CA ALA A 224 13.03 -13.86 -33.64
C ALA A 224 13.13 -13.09 -32.32
N MET A 225 14.34 -12.95 -31.77
CA MET A 225 14.63 -12.24 -30.53
C MET A 225 14.39 -10.73 -30.67
N ILE A 226 15.06 -10.07 -31.61
CA ILE A 226 14.91 -8.62 -31.82
C ILE A 226 13.47 -8.27 -32.24
N GLY A 227 12.93 -9.02 -33.20
CA GLY A 227 11.58 -8.77 -33.70
C GLY A 227 10.51 -8.92 -32.61
N SER A 228 10.70 -9.83 -31.66
CA SER A 228 9.77 -9.95 -30.53
C SER A 228 9.70 -8.68 -29.67
N GLY A 229 10.81 -7.93 -29.54
CA GLY A 229 10.84 -6.65 -28.83
C GLY A 229 10.02 -5.55 -29.52
N ILE A 230 10.00 -5.56 -30.86
CA ILE A 230 9.19 -4.63 -31.65
C ILE A 230 7.70 -4.97 -31.53
N PHE A 231 7.34 -6.26 -31.60
CA PHE A 231 5.95 -6.70 -31.48
C PHE A 231 5.38 -6.47 -30.08
N VAL A 232 6.16 -6.65 -29.01
CA VAL A 232 5.69 -6.35 -27.66
C VAL A 232 5.49 -4.85 -27.44
N MET A 233 6.32 -3.99 -28.05
CA MET A 233 6.12 -2.54 -28.04
C MET A 233 4.81 -2.16 -28.74
N LEU A 234 4.54 -2.73 -29.93
CA LEU A 234 3.27 -2.53 -30.63
C LEU A 234 2.06 -2.99 -29.81
N GLN A 235 2.17 -4.16 -29.19
CA GLN A 235 1.14 -4.69 -28.30
C GLN A 235 0.87 -3.76 -27.12
N PHE A 236 1.91 -3.26 -26.44
CA PHE A 236 1.76 -2.30 -25.35
C PHE A 236 1.09 -1.02 -25.82
N GLY A 237 1.47 -0.49 -26.99
CA GLY A 237 0.80 0.66 -27.59
C GLY A 237 -0.69 0.44 -27.82
N ILE A 238 -1.08 -0.73 -28.37
CA ILE A 238 -2.48 -1.09 -28.58
C ILE A 238 -3.25 -1.17 -27.25
N PHE A 239 -2.67 -1.78 -26.23
CA PHE A 239 -3.32 -1.92 -24.92
C PHE A 239 -3.41 -0.60 -24.14
N LEU A 240 -2.37 0.24 -24.19
CA LEU A 240 -2.41 1.58 -23.61
C LEU A 240 -3.47 2.42 -24.32
N PHE A 241 -3.56 2.34 -25.64
CA PHE A 241 -4.56 3.06 -26.40
C PHE A 241 -5.98 2.60 -26.07
N ALA A 242 -6.22 1.29 -26.02
CA ALA A 242 -7.49 0.74 -25.55
C ALA A 242 -7.84 1.25 -24.14
N GLY A 243 -6.87 1.29 -23.22
CA GLY A 243 -7.07 1.83 -21.87
C GLY A 243 -7.48 3.29 -21.81
N SER A 244 -6.84 4.17 -22.60
CA SER A 244 -7.22 5.58 -22.70
C SER A 244 -8.60 5.77 -23.34
N LEU A 245 -8.97 4.93 -24.32
CA LEU A 245 -10.31 4.96 -24.89
C LEU A 245 -11.37 4.46 -23.89
N ILE A 246 -11.06 3.44 -23.09
CA ILE A 246 -11.95 2.97 -22.01
C ILE A 246 -12.14 4.10 -20.98
N PHE A 247 -11.10 4.88 -20.68
CA PHE A 247 -11.24 6.07 -19.83
C PHE A 247 -12.22 7.09 -20.39
N HIS A 248 -12.09 7.41 -21.68
CA HIS A 248 -13.04 8.31 -22.34
C HIS A 248 -14.46 7.71 -22.32
N TYR A 249 -14.61 6.42 -22.61
CA TYR A 249 -15.90 5.73 -22.62
C TYR A 249 -16.60 5.73 -21.25
N PHE A 250 -15.84 5.74 -20.16
CA PHE A 250 -16.36 5.81 -18.79
C PHE A 250 -16.38 7.23 -18.21
N ASP A 251 -16.16 8.27 -19.02
CA ASP A 251 -16.10 9.67 -18.58
C ASP A 251 -15.11 9.90 -17.41
N GLY A 252 -14.04 9.10 -17.36
CA GLY A 252 -13.02 9.17 -16.31
C GLY A 252 -13.44 8.71 -14.91
N VAL A 253 -14.54 7.98 -14.77
CA VAL A 253 -15.00 7.41 -13.49
C VAL A 253 -13.89 6.58 -12.83
N THR A 254 -13.70 6.74 -11.52
CA THR A 254 -12.73 5.92 -10.78
C THR A 254 -13.25 4.49 -10.61
N LEU A 255 -12.61 3.56 -11.29
CA LEU A 255 -12.90 2.12 -11.23
C LEU A 255 -11.90 1.38 -10.35
N GLN A 256 -12.25 0.17 -9.91
CA GLN A 256 -11.34 -0.66 -9.13
C GLN A 256 -10.08 -0.98 -9.93
N LYS A 257 -8.91 -0.78 -9.30
CA LYS A 257 -7.61 -1.01 -9.90
C LYS A 257 -7.49 -2.42 -10.50
N ASP A 258 -7.04 -2.49 -11.75
CA ASP A 258 -6.81 -3.70 -12.53
C ASP A 258 -8.11 -4.48 -12.84
N ARG A 259 -9.26 -3.81 -12.71
CA ARG A 259 -10.57 -4.29 -13.18
C ARG A 259 -11.17 -3.42 -14.27
N GLU A 260 -10.54 -2.30 -14.65
CA GLU A 260 -11.10 -1.34 -15.62
C GLU A 260 -11.41 -2.00 -16.97
N PHE A 261 -10.45 -2.79 -17.47
CA PHE A 261 -10.65 -3.50 -18.73
C PHE A 261 -11.63 -4.67 -18.57
N SER A 262 -11.60 -5.37 -17.44
CA SER A 262 -12.54 -6.48 -17.17
C SER A 262 -13.98 -6.01 -17.05
N SER A 263 -14.24 -4.89 -16.36
CA SER A 263 -15.56 -4.26 -16.27
C SER A 263 -16.07 -3.78 -17.63
N PHE A 264 -15.20 -3.20 -18.46
CA PHE A 264 -15.58 -2.89 -19.84
C PHE A 264 -16.02 -4.16 -20.61
N ILE A 265 -15.24 -5.24 -20.51
CA ILE A 265 -15.55 -6.51 -21.20
C ILE A 265 -16.87 -7.12 -20.70
N VAL A 266 -17.08 -7.18 -19.39
CA VAL A 266 -18.25 -7.84 -18.78
C VAL A 266 -19.51 -7.01 -18.93
N ASP A 267 -19.42 -5.70 -18.75
CA ASP A 267 -20.62 -4.87 -18.58
C ASP A 267 -21.05 -4.19 -19.90
N HIS A 268 -20.13 -3.97 -20.85
CA HIS A 268 -20.39 -3.11 -22.02
C HIS A 268 -20.25 -3.81 -23.37
N LEU A 269 -19.47 -4.89 -23.48
CA LEU A 269 -19.36 -5.62 -24.75
C LEU A 269 -20.57 -6.54 -24.97
N PRO A 270 -21.10 -6.61 -26.22
CA PRO A 270 -22.18 -7.51 -26.57
C PRO A 270 -21.72 -8.96 -26.55
N THR A 271 -22.70 -9.86 -26.49
CA THR A 271 -22.50 -11.31 -26.65
C THR A 271 -21.77 -11.59 -27.96
N GLY A 272 -20.83 -12.54 -27.95
CA GLY A 272 -19.90 -12.76 -29.07
C GLY A 272 -18.58 -12.04 -28.86
N LEU A 273 -18.56 -10.69 -28.89
CA LEU A 273 -17.32 -9.91 -28.64
C LEU A 273 -16.79 -10.16 -27.22
N ARG A 274 -17.69 -10.19 -26.22
CA ARG A 274 -17.34 -10.57 -24.84
C ARG A 274 -16.68 -11.95 -24.77
N GLY A 275 -17.23 -12.93 -25.50
CA GLY A 275 -16.69 -14.29 -25.57
C GLY A 275 -15.30 -14.35 -26.25
N PHE A 276 -15.09 -13.53 -27.28
CA PHE A 276 -13.80 -13.42 -27.95
C PHE A 276 -12.73 -12.79 -27.03
N LEU A 277 -13.07 -11.73 -26.29
CA LEU A 277 -12.17 -11.11 -25.32
C LEU A 277 -11.81 -12.06 -24.17
N LEU A 278 -12.81 -12.82 -23.69
CA LEU A 278 -12.61 -13.93 -22.75
C LEU A 278 -11.64 -14.99 -23.29
N ALA A 279 -11.75 -15.36 -24.57
CA ALA A 279 -10.81 -16.26 -25.22
C ALA A 279 -9.39 -15.65 -25.27
N GLY A 280 -9.26 -14.33 -25.42
CA GLY A 280 -7.99 -13.61 -25.32
C GLY A 280 -7.35 -13.70 -23.92
N ILE A 281 -8.14 -13.51 -22.87
CA ILE A 281 -7.71 -13.69 -21.47
C ILE A 281 -7.20 -15.14 -21.27
N LEU A 282 -8.02 -16.14 -21.61
CA LEU A 282 -7.63 -17.54 -21.47
C LEU A 282 -6.39 -17.88 -22.33
N SER A 283 -6.27 -17.30 -23.51
CA SER A 283 -5.11 -17.47 -24.40
C SER A 283 -3.80 -16.98 -23.74
N ALA A 284 -3.80 -15.80 -23.13
CA ALA A 284 -2.64 -15.27 -22.42
C ALA A 284 -2.30 -16.10 -21.16
N ALA A 285 -3.31 -16.61 -20.46
CA ALA A 285 -3.16 -17.48 -19.29
C ALA A 285 -2.44 -18.79 -19.65
N MET A 286 -3.01 -19.49 -20.63
CA MET A 286 -2.61 -20.83 -21.02
C MET A 286 -1.21 -20.82 -21.65
N SER A 287 -0.90 -19.82 -22.48
CA SER A 287 0.44 -19.61 -23.08
C SER A 287 1.55 -19.52 -22.02
N THR A 288 1.33 -18.74 -20.95
CA THR A 288 2.33 -18.63 -19.88
C THR A 288 2.48 -19.98 -19.16
N LEU A 289 1.37 -20.60 -18.77
CA LEU A 289 1.39 -21.82 -17.97
C LEU A 289 2.01 -23.02 -18.73
N SER A 290 1.72 -23.21 -20.02
CA SER A 290 2.33 -24.27 -20.84
C SER A 290 3.85 -24.07 -20.96
N SER A 291 4.28 -22.82 -21.07
CA SER A 291 5.69 -22.45 -21.16
C SER A 291 6.45 -22.76 -19.89
N SER A 292 5.88 -22.46 -18.72
CA SER A 292 6.47 -22.79 -17.43
C SER A 292 6.57 -24.30 -17.26
N ILE A 293 5.50 -25.06 -17.53
CA ILE A 293 5.51 -26.53 -17.46
C ILE A 293 6.60 -27.13 -18.34
N ASN A 294 6.71 -26.68 -19.60
CA ASN A 294 7.69 -27.23 -20.53
C ASN A 294 9.13 -26.86 -20.18
N SER A 295 9.38 -25.62 -19.77
CA SER A 295 10.73 -25.15 -19.45
C SER A 295 11.25 -25.73 -18.12
N LEU A 296 10.39 -25.82 -17.09
CA LEU A 296 10.68 -26.51 -15.83
C LEU A 296 11.02 -27.98 -16.07
N ALA A 297 10.21 -28.67 -16.86
CA ALA A 297 10.43 -30.08 -17.16
C ALA A 297 11.73 -30.30 -17.96
N SER A 298 11.95 -29.50 -19.01
CA SER A 298 13.15 -29.59 -19.84
C SER A 298 14.42 -29.30 -19.03
N SER A 299 14.45 -28.26 -18.20
CA SER A 299 15.61 -27.97 -17.34
C SER A 299 15.82 -29.07 -16.29
N THR A 300 14.76 -29.63 -15.70
CA THR A 300 14.89 -30.77 -14.78
C THR A 300 15.55 -31.97 -15.48
N ILE A 301 15.10 -32.32 -16.68
CA ILE A 301 15.64 -33.46 -17.43
C ILE A 301 17.11 -33.23 -17.81
N VAL A 302 17.44 -32.05 -18.32
CA VAL A 302 18.78 -31.75 -18.82
C VAL A 302 19.76 -31.52 -17.67
N ASP A 303 19.43 -30.62 -16.76
CA ASP A 303 20.36 -30.13 -15.74
C ASP A 303 20.45 -31.05 -14.52
N TRP A 304 19.38 -31.81 -14.22
CA TRP A 304 19.34 -32.68 -13.04
C TRP A 304 19.45 -34.17 -13.39
N PHE A 305 18.85 -34.62 -14.49
CA PHE A 305 18.87 -36.03 -14.91
C PHE A 305 19.92 -36.35 -15.99
N GLY A 306 20.69 -35.36 -16.46
CA GLY A 306 21.78 -35.57 -17.43
C GLY A 306 21.34 -35.72 -18.88
N GLY A 307 20.16 -35.22 -19.25
CA GLY A 307 19.73 -35.00 -20.64
C GLY A 307 19.17 -36.21 -21.40
N LYS A 308 19.38 -37.44 -20.94
CA LYS A 308 18.84 -38.65 -21.58
C LYS A 308 17.66 -39.20 -20.79
N SER A 309 16.45 -38.89 -21.25
CA SER A 309 15.20 -39.28 -20.59
C SER A 309 14.21 -39.88 -21.59
N SER A 310 13.45 -40.89 -21.17
CA SER A 310 12.38 -41.46 -21.97
C SER A 310 11.21 -40.47 -22.10
N LEU A 311 10.43 -40.58 -23.18
CA LEU A 311 9.23 -39.75 -23.35
C LEU A 311 8.26 -39.87 -22.15
N ARG A 312 8.18 -41.08 -21.56
CA ARG A 312 7.34 -41.35 -20.38
C ARG A 312 7.82 -40.55 -19.16
N THR A 313 9.13 -40.53 -18.94
CA THR A 313 9.75 -39.75 -17.86
C THR A 313 9.56 -38.26 -18.09
N SER A 314 9.73 -37.76 -19.33
CA SER A 314 9.51 -36.35 -19.64
C SER A 314 8.07 -35.91 -19.37
N ARG A 315 7.09 -36.73 -19.79
CA ARG A 315 5.66 -36.50 -19.49
C ARG A 315 5.37 -36.53 -18.00
N PHE A 316 6.00 -37.43 -17.25
CA PHE A 316 5.83 -37.50 -15.79
C PHE A 316 6.39 -36.24 -15.11
N VAL A 317 7.57 -35.76 -15.49
CA VAL A 317 8.15 -34.53 -14.95
C VAL A 317 7.31 -33.30 -15.29
N SER A 318 6.78 -33.21 -16.51
CA SER A 318 5.82 -32.15 -16.89
C SER A 318 4.53 -32.22 -16.06
N PHE A 319 3.98 -33.42 -15.85
CA PHE A 319 2.81 -33.63 -15.01
C PHE A 319 3.06 -33.19 -13.56
N PHE A 320 4.23 -33.55 -13.00
CA PHE A 320 4.66 -33.12 -11.68
C PHE A 320 4.67 -31.58 -11.58
N TRP A 321 5.39 -30.88 -12.47
CA TRP A 321 5.48 -29.42 -12.42
C TRP A 321 4.14 -28.72 -12.61
N ALA A 322 3.28 -29.23 -13.49
CA ALA A 322 1.93 -28.70 -13.64
C ALA A 322 1.10 -28.87 -12.37
N THR A 323 1.19 -30.03 -11.72
CA THR A 323 0.51 -30.30 -10.44
C THR A 323 1.00 -29.36 -9.35
N VAL A 324 2.30 -29.10 -9.27
CA VAL A 324 2.87 -28.16 -8.30
C VAL A 324 2.41 -26.73 -8.58
N LEU A 325 2.40 -26.28 -9.83
CA LEU A 325 1.91 -24.94 -10.21
C LEU A 325 0.41 -24.77 -9.91
N ILE A 326 -0.41 -25.78 -10.20
CA ILE A 326 -1.84 -25.83 -9.84
C ILE A 326 -2.00 -25.80 -8.31
N GLY A 327 -1.21 -26.60 -7.59
CA GLY A 327 -1.24 -26.67 -6.13
C GLY A 327 -0.90 -25.32 -5.48
N ILE A 328 0.13 -24.63 -5.96
CA ILE A 328 0.46 -23.27 -5.52
C ILE A 328 -0.72 -22.34 -5.76
N ALA A 329 -1.34 -22.38 -6.94
CA ALA A 329 -2.49 -21.53 -7.24
C ALA A 329 -3.74 -21.85 -6.39
N LEU A 330 -3.87 -23.06 -5.82
CA LEU A 330 -4.98 -23.44 -4.94
C LEU A 330 -4.72 -23.16 -3.46
N ILE A 331 -3.46 -23.20 -3.01
CA ILE A 331 -3.08 -23.02 -1.60
C ILE A 331 -2.99 -21.54 -1.22
N PHE A 332 -2.58 -20.68 -2.15
CA PHE A 332 -2.46 -19.25 -1.89
C PHE A 332 -3.85 -18.58 -1.91
N ASP A 333 -4.22 -17.96 -0.79
CA ASP A 333 -5.48 -17.22 -0.62
C ASP A 333 -5.39 -15.79 -1.17
N GLU A 334 -6.45 -15.33 -1.84
CA GLU A 334 -6.56 -14.02 -2.50
C GLU A 334 -6.72 -12.86 -1.50
N SER A 335 -6.93 -13.15 -0.21
CA SER A 335 -7.22 -12.13 0.81
C SER A 335 -6.12 -11.05 0.99
N ASP A 336 -4.93 -11.26 0.44
CA ASP A 336 -3.85 -10.28 0.39
C ASP A 336 -3.59 -9.80 -1.05
N SER A 337 -4.16 -8.65 -1.42
CA SER A 337 -4.00 -7.97 -2.72
C SER A 337 -2.55 -7.56 -3.09
N ALA A 338 -1.55 -8.04 -2.35
CA ALA A 338 -0.12 -7.89 -2.64
C ALA A 338 0.47 -9.06 -3.46
N ILE A 339 -0.22 -10.21 -3.55
CA ILE A 339 0.33 -11.44 -4.15
C ILE A 339 0.70 -11.26 -5.63
N VAL A 340 -0.12 -10.55 -6.41
CA VAL A 340 0.10 -10.32 -7.85
C VAL A 340 1.36 -9.48 -8.13
N ILE A 341 1.60 -8.44 -7.32
CA ILE A 341 2.78 -7.58 -7.43
C ILE A 341 4.04 -8.35 -6.98
N ILE A 342 3.90 -9.21 -5.96
CA ILE A 342 4.98 -10.10 -5.51
C ILE A 342 5.40 -11.06 -6.64
N GLY A 343 4.45 -11.65 -7.37
CA GLY A 343 4.70 -12.53 -8.53
C GLY A 343 5.59 -11.89 -9.60
N LEU A 344 5.34 -10.62 -9.94
CA LEU A 344 6.16 -9.85 -10.90
C LEU A 344 7.53 -9.46 -10.32
N GLN A 345 7.61 -9.17 -9.03
CA GLN A 345 8.86 -8.77 -8.37
C GLN A 345 9.83 -9.93 -8.19
N ILE A 346 9.35 -11.16 -7.93
CA ILE A 346 10.18 -12.36 -7.66
C ILE A 346 11.26 -12.57 -8.73
N ALA A 347 10.91 -12.42 -10.01
CA ALA A 347 11.85 -12.63 -11.10
C ALA A 347 13.03 -11.63 -11.04
N SER A 348 12.77 -10.39 -10.66
CA SER A 348 13.78 -9.33 -10.55
C SER A 348 14.84 -9.61 -9.47
N PHE A 349 14.52 -10.41 -8.43
CA PHE A 349 15.48 -10.79 -7.39
C PHE A 349 16.58 -11.74 -7.90
N THR A 350 16.25 -12.61 -8.86
CA THR A 350 17.16 -13.67 -9.30
C THR A 350 17.79 -13.39 -10.65
N TYR A 351 17.13 -12.57 -11.49
CA TYR A 351 17.63 -12.18 -12.81
C TYR A 351 19.01 -11.53 -12.78
N GLY A 352 19.27 -10.62 -11.84
CA GLY A 352 20.58 -9.98 -11.76
C GLY A 352 21.72 -10.96 -11.46
N GLY A 353 21.45 -11.93 -10.58
CA GLY A 353 22.43 -12.96 -10.23
C GLY A 353 22.71 -13.94 -11.36
N LEU A 354 21.66 -14.45 -12.03
CA LEU A 354 21.82 -15.31 -13.20
C LEU A 354 22.55 -14.57 -14.34
N LEU A 355 22.17 -13.33 -14.62
CA LEU A 355 22.81 -12.52 -15.65
C LEU A 355 24.29 -12.29 -15.33
N GLY A 356 24.62 -11.99 -14.07
CA GLY A 356 25.99 -11.87 -13.59
C GLY A 356 26.82 -13.14 -13.83
N LEU A 357 26.28 -14.32 -13.54
CA LEU A 357 26.95 -15.60 -13.82
C LEU A 357 27.25 -15.81 -15.31
N PHE A 358 26.28 -15.50 -16.19
CA PHE A 358 26.49 -15.61 -17.64
C PHE A 358 27.53 -14.60 -18.15
N ILE A 359 27.56 -13.38 -17.61
CA ILE A 359 28.61 -12.39 -17.93
C ILE A 359 29.98 -12.92 -17.48
N LEU A 360 30.10 -13.38 -16.22
CA LEU A 360 31.33 -13.99 -15.70
C LEU A 360 31.80 -15.18 -16.54
N SER A 361 30.88 -15.98 -17.08
CA SER A 361 31.19 -17.14 -17.95
C SER A 361 31.87 -16.77 -19.27
N LYS A 362 31.78 -15.50 -19.68
CA LYS A 362 32.43 -14.96 -20.88
C LYS A 362 33.78 -14.32 -20.60
N LEU A 363 34.13 -14.08 -19.33
CA LEU A 363 35.39 -13.46 -18.97
C LEU A 363 36.54 -14.47 -19.02
N ASN A 364 37.73 -14.02 -19.43
CA ASN A 364 38.97 -14.81 -19.46
C ASN A 364 39.61 -14.99 -18.06
N ARG A 365 38.79 -15.20 -17.04
CA ARG A 365 39.23 -15.48 -15.66
C ARG A 365 38.55 -16.75 -15.16
N LYS A 366 39.30 -17.54 -14.38
CA LYS A 366 38.76 -18.69 -13.65
C LYS A 366 38.26 -18.20 -12.30
N PHE A 367 37.09 -18.68 -11.89
CA PHE A 367 36.49 -18.44 -10.59
C PHE A 367 36.25 -19.78 -9.91
N SER A 368 36.42 -19.83 -8.60
CA SER A 368 35.98 -20.96 -7.80
C SER A 368 34.45 -21.02 -7.76
N SER A 369 33.89 -22.22 -7.60
CA SER A 369 32.44 -22.41 -7.45
C SER A 369 31.87 -21.61 -6.26
N LEU A 370 32.66 -21.48 -5.19
CA LEU A 370 32.28 -20.70 -4.02
C LEU A 370 32.14 -19.21 -4.35
N SER A 371 33.09 -18.63 -5.08
CA SER A 371 33.04 -17.21 -5.46
C SER A 371 31.80 -16.88 -6.27
N LEU A 372 31.42 -17.78 -7.19
CA LEU A 372 30.23 -17.65 -8.02
C LEU A 372 28.94 -17.74 -7.19
N ILE A 373 28.87 -18.67 -6.22
CA ILE A 373 27.73 -18.81 -5.31
C ILE A 373 27.61 -17.58 -4.39
N VAL A 374 28.72 -17.08 -3.84
CA VAL A 374 28.73 -15.86 -3.02
C VAL A 374 28.21 -14.68 -3.84
N GLY A 375 28.71 -14.49 -5.07
CA GLY A 375 28.18 -13.46 -5.96
C GLY A 375 26.67 -13.61 -6.22
N LEU A 376 26.21 -14.84 -6.49
CA LEU A 376 24.79 -15.13 -6.76
C LEU A 376 23.90 -14.78 -5.56
N VAL A 377 24.28 -15.23 -4.36
CA VAL A 377 23.53 -14.97 -3.13
C VAL A 377 23.55 -13.49 -2.78
N SER A 378 24.70 -12.82 -2.83
CA SER A 378 24.79 -11.38 -2.57
C SER A 378 23.93 -10.55 -3.53
N SER A 379 23.86 -10.95 -4.81
CA SER A 379 22.99 -10.27 -5.78
C SER A 379 21.49 -10.47 -5.55
N CYS A 380 21.08 -11.58 -4.93
CA CYS A 380 19.69 -11.75 -4.52
C CYS A 380 19.38 -10.91 -3.27
N LEU A 381 20.32 -10.83 -2.33
CA LEU A 381 20.16 -10.11 -1.07
C LEU A 381 20.16 -8.58 -1.25
N ILE A 382 20.95 -8.04 -2.18
CA ILE A 382 21.02 -6.58 -2.37
C ILE A 382 19.67 -5.97 -2.76
N VAL A 383 18.83 -6.70 -3.51
CA VAL A 383 17.51 -6.19 -3.94
C VAL A 383 16.63 -5.81 -2.74
N PHE A 384 16.74 -6.51 -1.61
CA PHE A 384 16.01 -6.16 -0.39
C PHE A 384 16.46 -4.81 0.18
N TYR A 385 17.78 -4.57 0.21
CA TYR A 385 18.33 -3.28 0.63
C TYR A 385 17.90 -2.14 -0.31
N LEU A 386 17.94 -2.36 -1.63
CA LEU A 386 17.52 -1.36 -2.62
C LEU A 386 16.03 -1.02 -2.49
N LYS A 387 15.19 -2.01 -2.18
CA LYS A 387 13.77 -1.80 -1.91
C LYS A 387 13.57 -0.99 -0.62
N HIS A 388 14.35 -1.26 0.43
CA HIS A 388 14.25 -0.53 1.70
C HIS A 388 14.56 0.96 1.58
N ILE A 389 15.58 1.32 0.79
CA ILE A 389 15.96 2.73 0.57
C ILE A 389 15.05 3.47 -0.44
N GLY A 390 14.02 2.80 -0.98
CA GLY A 390 13.08 3.38 -1.92
C GLY A 390 13.64 3.60 -3.33
N LEU A 391 14.65 2.83 -3.75
CA LEU A 391 15.16 2.88 -5.13
C LEU A 391 14.13 2.31 -6.10
N ALA A 392 13.94 2.95 -7.26
CA ALA A 392 13.01 2.46 -8.27
C ALA A 392 13.38 1.05 -8.74
N TRP A 393 12.37 0.21 -8.94
CA TRP A 393 12.54 -1.21 -9.29
C TRP A 393 13.31 -1.43 -10.60
N THR A 394 13.29 -0.45 -11.50
CA THR A 394 14.03 -0.46 -12.76
C THR A 394 15.55 -0.58 -12.56
N TRP A 395 16.07 -0.16 -11.41
CA TRP A 395 17.50 -0.24 -11.09
C TRP A 395 17.94 -1.58 -10.49
N PHE A 396 17.00 -2.39 -9.99
CA PHE A 396 17.31 -3.58 -9.19
C PHE A 396 18.21 -4.57 -9.91
N ILE A 397 17.91 -4.88 -11.18
CA ILE A 397 18.67 -5.88 -11.94
C ILE A 397 20.08 -5.38 -12.23
N LEU A 398 20.24 -4.12 -12.66
CA LEU A 398 21.56 -3.55 -12.94
C LEU A 398 22.45 -3.58 -11.70
N VAL A 399 21.96 -3.09 -10.56
CA VAL A 399 22.74 -3.08 -9.31
C VAL A 399 23.04 -4.51 -8.87
N SER A 400 22.09 -5.44 -9.01
CA SER A 400 22.30 -6.84 -8.67
C SER A 400 23.38 -7.52 -9.53
N VAL A 401 23.43 -7.23 -10.83
CA VAL A 401 24.52 -7.69 -11.70
C VAL A 401 25.87 -7.14 -11.23
N MET A 402 25.94 -5.85 -10.91
CA MET A 402 27.17 -5.22 -10.43
C MET A 402 27.64 -5.84 -9.11
N VAL A 403 26.73 -6.07 -8.17
CA VAL A 403 27.02 -6.75 -6.90
C VAL A 403 27.46 -8.19 -7.13
N ASN A 404 26.78 -8.94 -8.02
CA ASN A 404 27.16 -10.31 -8.35
C ASN A 404 28.63 -10.41 -8.78
N ILE A 405 28.99 -9.61 -9.79
CA ILE A 405 30.33 -9.59 -10.36
C ILE A 405 31.33 -9.15 -9.30
N THR A 406 31.06 -8.02 -8.63
CA THR A 406 31.98 -7.45 -7.63
C THR A 406 32.25 -8.44 -6.49
N MET A 407 31.22 -9.06 -5.93
CA MET A 407 31.36 -10.04 -4.84
C MET A 407 32.06 -11.33 -5.30
N ALA A 408 31.85 -11.77 -6.55
CA ALA A 408 32.62 -12.88 -7.10
C ALA A 408 34.11 -12.55 -7.23
N TYR A 409 34.47 -11.33 -7.64
CA TYR A 409 35.87 -10.90 -7.71
C TYR A 409 36.51 -10.74 -6.32
N ILE A 410 35.79 -10.14 -5.37
CA ILE A 410 36.24 -9.94 -3.99
C ILE A 410 36.48 -11.30 -3.33
N SER A 411 35.49 -12.19 -3.35
CA SER A 411 35.62 -13.54 -2.75
C SER A 411 36.74 -14.36 -3.41
N GLU A 412 36.89 -14.29 -4.73
CA GLU A 412 37.99 -14.96 -5.44
C GLU A 412 39.37 -14.44 -5.02
N ALA A 413 39.50 -13.15 -4.70
CA ALA A 413 40.74 -12.58 -4.20
C ALA A 413 41.10 -13.12 -2.80
N PHE A 414 40.11 -13.36 -1.94
CA PHE A 414 40.29 -13.93 -0.60
C PHE A 414 40.49 -15.45 -0.58
N LEU A 415 40.12 -16.17 -1.64
CA LEU A 415 40.19 -17.64 -1.71
C LEU A 415 41.55 -18.22 -2.15
N LYS A 416 42.55 -17.37 -2.40
CA LYS A 416 43.95 -17.82 -2.53
C LYS A 416 44.57 -18.06 -1.14
N PRO A 417 45.50 -19.02 -1.01
CA PRO A 417 45.36 -20.17 -0.13
C PRO A 417 45.58 -19.82 1.33
N THR A 418 44.56 -20.00 2.17
CA THR A 418 44.48 -20.87 3.36
C THR A 418 43.07 -20.67 3.92
N VAL A 419 42.41 -21.72 4.44
CA VAL A 419 41.08 -21.71 5.08
C VAL A 419 39.89 -21.96 4.12
N THR A 420 39.64 -23.25 3.86
CA THR A 420 38.54 -23.72 3.00
C THR A 420 37.48 -24.51 3.77
N LYS A 421 36.24 -24.45 3.25
CA LYS A 421 34.97 -25.08 3.68
C LYS A 421 34.22 -24.45 4.86
N ILE A 422 34.89 -24.06 5.95
CA ILE A 422 34.19 -23.49 7.11
C ILE A 422 33.62 -22.10 6.79
N SER A 423 34.39 -21.26 6.10
CA SER A 423 33.96 -19.91 5.68
C SER A 423 32.81 -19.95 4.67
N ALA A 424 32.75 -20.98 3.82
CA ALA A 424 31.67 -21.15 2.84
C ALA A 424 30.34 -21.50 3.51
N VAL A 425 30.39 -22.43 4.47
CA VAL A 425 29.23 -22.80 5.29
C VAL A 425 28.86 -21.65 6.21
N LEU A 426 29.82 -20.90 6.75
CA LEU A 426 29.57 -19.74 7.58
C LEU A 426 28.97 -18.58 6.78
N VAL A 427 29.44 -18.29 5.56
CA VAL A 427 28.83 -17.26 4.68
C VAL A 427 27.46 -17.72 4.18
N PHE A 428 27.27 -19.01 3.90
CA PHE A 428 25.94 -19.56 3.59
C PHE A 428 25.01 -19.48 4.80
N LEU A 429 25.46 -19.79 6.01
CA LEU A 429 24.69 -19.68 7.25
C LEU A 429 24.47 -18.23 7.68
N ILE A 430 25.42 -17.32 7.43
CA ILE A 430 25.25 -15.88 7.62
C ILE A 430 24.30 -15.35 6.56
N ALA A 431 24.39 -15.77 5.31
CA ALA A 431 23.45 -15.35 4.27
C ALA A 431 22.05 -15.94 4.48
N VAL A 432 21.94 -17.17 5.01
CA VAL A 432 20.69 -17.79 5.45
C VAL A 432 20.18 -17.13 6.73
N SER A 433 21.06 -16.73 7.65
CA SER A 433 20.73 -16.00 8.88
C SER A 433 20.36 -14.55 8.59
N VAL A 434 20.95 -13.92 7.58
CA VAL A 434 20.60 -12.60 7.06
C VAL A 434 19.33 -12.73 6.24
N PHE A 435 19.15 -13.79 5.46
CA PHE A 435 17.87 -14.10 4.83
C PHE A 435 16.80 -14.32 5.90
N TYR A 436 17.09 -15.05 6.98
CA TYR A 436 16.19 -15.28 8.12
C TYR A 436 15.97 -14.00 8.91
N SER A 437 16.98 -13.15 9.12
CA SER A 437 16.87 -11.88 9.85
C SER A 437 16.42 -10.70 8.98
N SER A 438 16.35 -10.85 7.65
CA SER A 438 15.80 -9.86 6.71
C SER A 438 14.42 -10.28 6.20
N PHE A 439 14.03 -11.55 6.30
CA PHE A 439 12.62 -11.98 6.28
C PHE A 439 11.95 -11.89 7.66
N ILE A 440 12.74 -11.93 8.73
CA ILE A 440 12.34 -11.68 10.12
C ILE A 440 13.14 -10.49 10.67
N MET A 441 13.24 -9.43 9.87
CA MET A 441 13.04 -8.10 10.42
C MET A 441 11.93 -7.49 9.59
N PRO A 442 10.99 -6.82 10.24
CA PRO A 442 9.72 -6.67 9.62
C PRO A 442 9.85 -5.59 8.52
N ASN A 443 9.32 -5.85 7.31
CA ASN A 443 8.22 -4.95 6.89
C ASN A 443 7.42 -4.84 8.17
N ARG A 444 7.34 -3.67 8.86
CA ARG A 444 6.53 -3.54 10.10
C ARG A 444 5.40 -4.52 9.87
N PRO A 445 5.32 -5.65 10.61
CA PRO A 445 4.31 -6.61 10.29
C PRO A 445 3.05 -5.74 10.25
N LYS A 446 2.05 -6.03 9.41
CA LYS A 446 0.73 -5.62 9.88
C LYS A 446 0.69 -6.19 11.29
N GLU A 447 0.89 -5.33 12.31
CA GLU A 447 1.25 -5.79 13.64
C GLU A 447 0.07 -6.69 13.93
N LYS A 448 0.33 -8.00 14.00
CA LYS A 448 -0.71 -8.87 14.49
C LYS A 448 -0.82 -8.36 15.92
N HIS A 449 -1.90 -7.65 16.17
CA HIS A 449 -2.32 -7.23 17.48
C HIS A 449 -3.26 -8.33 17.95
N PRO A 450 -2.73 -9.52 18.33
CA PRO A 450 -3.59 -10.56 18.86
C PRO A 450 -4.31 -9.96 20.06
N ASP A 451 -5.58 -10.33 20.20
CA ASP A 451 -6.36 -9.88 21.34
C ASP A 451 -5.63 -10.25 22.63
N SER A 452 -5.40 -9.25 23.47
CA SER A 452 -4.74 -9.50 24.74
C SER A 452 -5.70 -10.23 25.67
N LYS A 453 -5.22 -11.29 26.32
CA LYS A 453 -6.04 -12.05 27.28
C LYS A 453 -6.58 -11.17 28.41
N LEU A 454 -5.81 -10.16 28.83
CA LEU A 454 -6.20 -9.26 29.90
C LEU A 454 -7.43 -8.43 29.52
N ILE A 455 -7.34 -7.69 28.40
CA ILE A 455 -8.47 -6.87 27.96
C ILE A 455 -9.68 -7.75 27.65
N ALA A 456 -9.49 -8.93 27.05
CA ALA A 456 -10.58 -9.88 26.81
C ALA A 456 -11.29 -10.29 28.12
N SER A 457 -10.55 -10.60 29.19
CA SER A 457 -11.15 -10.94 30.49
C SER A 457 -11.84 -9.76 31.19
N ILE A 458 -11.37 -8.53 30.92
CA ILE A 458 -12.03 -7.33 31.43
C ILE A 458 -13.36 -7.13 30.70
N LEU A 459 -13.38 -7.30 29.38
CA LEU A 459 -14.57 -7.17 28.53
C LEU A 459 -15.68 -8.18 28.87
N ASP A 460 -15.37 -9.32 29.50
CA ASP A 460 -16.37 -10.27 30.02
C ASP A 460 -17.27 -9.66 31.11
N ASN A 461 -16.90 -8.52 31.71
CA ASN A 461 -17.70 -7.81 32.71
C ASN A 461 -18.57 -6.69 32.12
N LEU A 462 -18.56 -6.50 30.79
CA LEU A 462 -19.51 -5.60 30.13
C LEU A 462 -20.95 -6.10 30.32
N ASP A 463 -21.92 -5.19 30.27
CA ASP A 463 -23.33 -5.58 30.23
C ASP A 463 -23.58 -6.54 29.04
N ASN A 464 -24.25 -7.66 29.30
CA ASN A 464 -24.58 -8.72 28.34
C ASN A 464 -25.26 -8.18 27.06
N ARG A 465 -25.91 -7.01 27.09
CA ARG A 465 -26.44 -6.33 25.89
C ARG A 465 -25.37 -6.02 24.83
N TYR A 466 -24.09 -5.98 25.20
CA TYR A 466 -22.96 -5.68 24.31
C TYR A 466 -22.24 -6.93 23.80
N ASP A 467 -22.69 -8.14 24.18
CA ASP A 467 -22.26 -9.41 23.61
C ASP A 467 -22.14 -9.42 22.08
N PRO A 468 -23.06 -8.80 21.31
CA PRO A 468 -22.93 -8.76 19.85
C PRO A 468 -21.64 -8.06 19.37
N VAL A 469 -21.17 -7.03 20.09
CA VAL A 469 -19.95 -6.28 19.75
C VAL A 469 -18.73 -7.15 19.99
N ILE A 470 -18.66 -7.83 21.14
CA ILE A 470 -17.53 -8.68 21.52
C ILE A 470 -17.51 -9.98 20.70
N LYS A 471 -18.67 -10.59 20.41
CA LYS A 471 -18.72 -11.81 19.60
C LYS A 471 -18.52 -11.56 18.11
N ASN A 472 -18.85 -10.35 17.61
CA ASN A 472 -18.73 -10.00 16.20
C ASN A 472 -18.14 -8.60 15.99
N PRO A 473 -16.90 -8.34 16.44
CA PRO A 473 -16.32 -7.00 16.43
C PRO A 473 -16.17 -6.44 15.01
N GLU A 474 -16.05 -7.29 13.99
CA GLU A 474 -15.97 -6.87 12.59
C GLU A 474 -17.24 -6.18 12.08
N LYS A 475 -18.43 -6.68 12.48
CA LYS A 475 -19.72 -6.08 12.10
C LYS A 475 -19.82 -4.65 12.61
N PHE A 476 -19.38 -4.44 13.85
CA PHE A 476 -19.39 -3.16 14.54
C PHE A 476 -18.11 -2.36 14.32
N ARG A 477 -17.18 -2.84 13.47
CA ARG A 477 -15.83 -2.27 13.26
C ARG A 477 -15.16 -1.85 14.58
N CYS A 478 -15.40 -2.64 15.63
CA CYS A 478 -14.99 -2.34 16.98
C CYS A 478 -13.49 -2.57 17.10
N GLN A 479 -12.77 -1.60 17.65
CA GLN A 479 -11.36 -1.73 18.00
C GLN A 479 -11.16 -1.05 19.35
N ILE A 480 -10.42 -1.70 20.25
CA ILE A 480 -10.18 -1.19 21.61
C ILE A 480 -8.69 -1.30 21.92
N ILE A 481 -8.13 -0.25 22.52
CA ILE A 481 -6.76 -0.17 23.01
C ILE A 481 -6.81 0.34 24.44
N TYR A 482 -6.26 -0.43 25.35
CA TYR A 482 -6.14 -0.13 26.77
C TYR A 482 -4.66 -0.09 27.13
N THR A 483 -4.16 1.00 27.70
CA THR A 483 -2.80 1.04 28.23
C THR A 483 -2.84 1.29 29.72
N MET A 484 -2.37 0.30 30.47
CA MET A 484 -2.16 0.41 31.91
C MET A 484 -0.80 1.05 32.19
N ILE A 485 -0.72 1.72 33.34
CA ILE A 485 0.45 2.49 33.76
C ILE A 485 0.93 1.93 35.09
N GLU A 486 2.21 1.59 35.15
CA GLU A 486 2.93 1.27 36.38
C GLU A 486 3.90 2.40 36.71
N ARG A 487 4.05 2.70 38.00
CA ARG A 487 4.94 3.76 38.49
C ARG A 487 6.12 3.16 39.23
N ASP A 488 7.32 3.64 38.93
CA ASP A 488 8.50 3.32 39.73
C ASP A 488 8.57 4.20 41.01
N ASP A 489 9.61 3.99 41.82
CA ASP A 489 9.84 4.73 43.07
C ASP A 489 10.10 6.23 42.86
N GLN A 490 10.43 6.65 41.63
CA GLN A 490 10.57 8.05 41.21
C GLN A 490 9.31 8.59 40.51
N ASN A 491 8.25 7.79 40.47
CA ASN A 491 7.00 8.04 39.79
C ASN A 491 7.11 8.15 38.25
N ASN A 492 8.15 7.60 37.63
CA ASN A 492 8.22 7.50 36.17
C ASN A 492 7.25 6.42 35.67
N PRO A 493 6.52 6.66 34.56
CA PRO A 493 5.54 5.71 34.05
C PRO A 493 6.17 4.65 33.15
N THR A 494 5.85 3.38 33.40
CA THR A 494 6.00 2.26 32.47
C THR A 494 4.63 1.93 31.88
N LEU A 495 4.55 1.82 30.55
CA LEU A 495 3.29 1.66 29.81
C LEU A 495 3.16 0.23 29.27
N GLU A 496 2.07 -0.46 29.60
CA GLU A 496 1.73 -1.77 29.05
C GLU A 496 0.41 -1.67 28.25
N THR A 497 0.51 -1.86 26.94
CA THR A 497 -0.62 -1.73 26.01
C THR A 497 -1.25 -3.09 25.67
N HIS A 498 -2.55 -3.18 25.87
CA HIS A 498 -3.44 -4.28 25.52
C HIS A 498 -4.42 -3.83 24.45
N SER A 499 -4.74 -4.71 23.50
CA SER A 499 -5.66 -4.38 22.42
C SER A 499 -6.65 -5.50 22.15
N TYR A 500 -7.82 -5.15 21.64
CA TYR A 500 -8.90 -6.06 21.27
C TYR A 500 -9.48 -5.66 19.90
N ALA A 501 -9.58 -6.63 18.99
CA ALA A 501 -10.04 -6.49 17.62
C ALA A 501 -9.35 -5.39 16.81
N LEU A 502 -8.11 -5.04 17.18
CA LEU A 502 -7.37 -3.93 16.56
C LEU A 502 -7.00 -4.26 15.11
N LYS A 503 -7.44 -3.41 14.19
CA LYS A 503 -7.21 -3.51 12.75
C LYS A 503 -6.77 -2.16 12.19
N PRO A 504 -5.46 -1.83 12.28
CA PRO A 504 -4.95 -0.50 11.91
C PRO A 504 -5.19 -0.13 10.44
N ASP A 505 -5.27 -1.12 9.55
CA ASP A 505 -5.49 -0.91 8.12
C ASP A 505 -6.98 -0.81 7.74
N THR A 506 -7.90 -1.11 8.66
CA THR A 506 -9.34 -1.05 8.37
C THR A 506 -9.85 0.35 8.58
N TYR A 507 -10.47 0.92 7.54
CA TYR A 507 -10.98 2.26 7.59
C TYR A 507 -12.10 2.40 8.62
N PHE A 508 -11.96 3.43 9.45
CA PHE A 508 -13.06 4.09 10.15
C PHE A 508 -12.91 5.59 9.92
N TYR A 509 -14.02 6.32 9.94
CA TYR A 509 -13.97 7.77 9.83
C TYR A 509 -13.63 8.36 11.21
N PRO A 510 -12.43 8.96 11.42
CA PRO A 510 -12.01 9.47 12.73
C PRO A 510 -12.78 10.73 13.17
N ALA A 511 -13.57 11.33 12.26
CA ALA A 511 -14.41 12.48 12.53
C ALA A 511 -13.65 13.60 13.26
N SER A 512 -14.18 14.08 14.39
CA SER A 512 -13.58 15.16 15.19
C SER A 512 -12.33 14.76 15.98
N ALA A 513 -11.92 13.49 15.99
CA ALA A 513 -10.75 13.06 16.74
C ALA A 513 -9.43 13.63 16.16
N ILE A 514 -9.38 13.81 14.84
CA ILE A 514 -8.25 14.45 14.13
C ILE A 514 -7.99 15.91 14.54
N LYS A 515 -8.92 16.55 15.25
CA LYS A 515 -8.74 17.92 15.75
C LYS A 515 -7.63 18.02 16.79
N PHE A 516 -7.39 16.95 17.53
CA PHE A 516 -6.36 16.90 18.56
C PHE A 516 -4.94 17.10 18.01
N PRO A 517 -4.45 16.27 17.07
CA PRO A 517 -3.13 16.51 16.49
C PRO A 517 -3.01 17.88 15.85
N ILE A 518 -4.10 18.42 15.30
CA ILE A 518 -4.13 19.71 14.62
C ILE A 518 -3.97 20.87 15.61
N ALA A 519 -4.54 20.76 16.81
CA ALA A 519 -4.32 21.73 17.88
C ALA A 519 -2.85 21.73 18.35
N ALA A 520 -2.26 20.54 18.53
CA ALA A 520 -0.86 20.41 18.94
C ALA A 520 0.11 20.97 17.88
N LEU A 521 -0.09 20.64 16.60
CA LEU A 521 0.73 21.17 15.51
C LEU A 521 0.59 22.69 15.35
N ALA A 522 -0.60 23.26 15.64
CA ALA A 522 -0.79 24.71 15.59
C ALA A 522 0.06 25.44 16.65
N LEU A 523 0.15 24.90 17.87
CA LEU A 523 1.06 25.41 18.90
C LEU A 523 2.53 25.22 18.50
N GLU A 524 2.89 24.06 17.94
CA GLU A 524 4.26 23.79 17.45
C GLU A 524 4.69 24.79 16.38
N LYS A 525 3.78 25.13 15.45
CA LYS A 525 4.03 26.14 14.42
C LYS A 525 4.21 27.54 15.00
N LEU A 526 3.46 27.92 16.04
CA LEU A 526 3.63 29.21 16.70
C LEU A 526 5.02 29.36 17.31
N ASN A 527 5.57 28.29 17.89
CA ASN A 527 6.94 28.28 18.43
C ASN A 527 8.04 28.49 17.38
N GLN A 528 7.71 28.47 16.09
CA GLN A 528 8.62 28.77 14.99
C GLN A 528 8.54 30.24 14.52
N ILE A 529 7.63 31.04 15.10
CA ILE A 529 7.34 32.41 14.67
C ILE A 529 7.47 33.34 15.87
N GLU A 530 8.66 33.90 16.09
CA GLU A 530 8.97 34.74 17.27
C GLU A 530 8.04 35.94 17.48
N ALA A 531 7.40 36.45 16.41
CA ALA A 531 6.59 37.66 16.45
C ALA A 531 5.16 37.46 16.98
N ILE A 532 4.71 36.22 17.18
CA ILE A 532 3.33 35.90 17.58
C ILE A 532 3.29 34.76 18.60
N ASP A 533 2.23 34.73 19.38
CA ASP A 533 1.90 33.65 20.30
C ASP A 533 0.45 33.17 20.10
N ARG A 534 0.00 32.24 20.94
CA ARG A 534 -1.35 31.66 20.85
C ARG A 534 -2.47 32.67 21.07
N ASP A 535 -2.22 33.76 21.80
CA ASP A 535 -3.22 34.75 22.20
C ASP A 535 -3.19 36.00 21.30
N THR A 536 -2.19 36.09 20.41
CA THR A 536 -2.06 37.16 19.43
C THR A 536 -3.30 37.24 18.53
N PRO A 537 -3.99 38.38 18.49
CA PRO A 537 -5.17 38.56 17.64
C PRO A 537 -4.86 38.39 16.15
N LEU A 538 -5.76 37.73 15.43
CA LEU A 538 -5.63 37.50 13.98
C LEU A 538 -6.85 37.97 13.18
N ILE A 539 -6.67 38.10 11.87
CA ILE A 539 -7.73 38.24 10.87
C ILE A 539 -7.44 37.26 9.74
N ILE A 540 -8.46 36.51 9.34
CA ILE A 540 -8.42 35.59 8.19
C ILE A 540 -9.18 36.27 7.05
N PHE A 541 -8.54 36.46 5.90
CA PHE A 541 -9.20 37.10 4.75
C PHE A 541 -9.77 36.05 3.79
N THR A 542 -10.77 36.43 3.01
CA THR A 542 -11.27 35.60 1.91
C THR A 542 -10.53 35.97 0.63
N GLU A 543 -9.92 34.97 -0.01
CA GLU A 543 -9.38 35.09 -1.37
C GLU A 543 -10.08 34.13 -2.36
N GLU A 544 -10.60 32.99 -1.87
CA GLU A 544 -11.39 32.03 -2.64
C GLU A 544 -12.86 32.10 -2.22
N ASN A 545 -13.79 32.21 -3.18
CA ASN A 545 -15.21 32.44 -2.88
C ASN A 545 -15.86 31.32 -2.04
N ALA A 546 -15.31 30.10 -2.11
CA ALA A 546 -15.79 28.97 -1.34
C ALA A 546 -15.39 29.00 0.15
N LEU A 547 -14.50 29.91 0.57
CA LEU A 547 -13.98 30.00 1.93
C LEU A 547 -14.29 31.34 2.59
N ASN A 548 -14.89 31.29 3.78
CA ASN A 548 -15.20 32.48 4.55
C ASN A 548 -13.99 32.93 5.39
N GLY A 549 -13.67 34.22 5.37
CA GLY A 549 -12.73 34.87 6.27
C GLY A 549 -13.37 35.15 7.64
N VAL A 550 -12.54 35.58 8.60
CA VAL A 550 -12.94 35.89 9.97
C VAL A 550 -12.21 37.15 10.43
N SER A 551 -12.97 38.19 10.75
CA SER A 551 -12.43 39.49 11.22
C SER A 551 -12.73 39.78 12.69
N SER A 552 -13.65 39.05 13.31
CA SER A 552 -14.02 39.17 14.72
C SER A 552 -14.54 37.84 15.24
N ASP A 553 -14.48 37.66 16.56
CA ASP A 553 -15.00 36.48 17.26
C ASP A 553 -15.59 36.92 18.60
N THR A 554 -16.90 37.12 18.65
CA THR A 554 -17.60 37.63 19.84
C THR A 554 -17.60 36.66 21.02
N THR A 555 -17.16 35.41 20.80
CA THR A 555 -17.04 34.40 21.84
C THR A 555 -15.74 34.50 22.64
N SER A 556 -14.78 35.33 22.19
CA SER A 556 -13.51 35.56 22.89
C SER A 556 -13.60 36.76 23.83
N VAL A 557 -12.70 36.82 24.81
CA VAL A 557 -12.65 37.88 25.84
C VAL A 557 -12.56 39.28 25.25
N ASN A 558 -11.83 39.44 24.14
CA ASN A 558 -11.56 40.74 23.52
C ASN A 558 -12.30 40.94 22.18
N GLY A 559 -13.21 40.03 21.82
CA GLY A 559 -13.96 40.06 20.56
C GLY A 559 -13.13 39.75 19.31
N LYS A 560 -11.87 39.32 19.45
CA LYS A 560 -10.96 38.99 18.34
C LYS A 560 -10.62 37.50 18.33
N PRO A 561 -10.44 36.88 17.16
CA PRO A 561 -9.99 35.50 17.09
C PRO A 561 -8.49 35.38 17.41
N SER A 562 -8.10 34.24 17.96
CA SER A 562 -6.70 33.84 18.18
C SER A 562 -6.58 32.32 18.04
N VAL A 563 -5.35 31.80 17.86
CA VAL A 563 -5.11 30.35 17.76
C VAL A 563 -5.51 29.65 19.06
N GLY A 564 -5.16 30.22 20.21
CA GLY A 564 -5.52 29.72 21.53
C GLY A 564 -7.03 29.64 21.73
N HIS A 565 -7.78 30.65 21.30
CA HIS A 565 -9.25 30.65 21.41
C HIS A 565 -9.91 29.58 20.53
N TYR A 566 -9.36 29.34 19.32
CA TYR A 566 -9.81 28.23 18.49
C TYR A 566 -9.53 26.88 19.13
N ILE A 567 -8.35 26.69 19.74
CA ILE A 567 -8.01 25.46 20.45
C ILE A 567 -8.96 25.24 21.64
N HIS A 568 -9.28 26.28 22.40
CA HIS A 568 -10.23 26.21 23.51
C HIS A 568 -11.61 25.72 23.06
N LYS A 569 -12.25 26.39 22.09
CA LYS A 569 -13.56 25.98 21.55
C LYS A 569 -13.53 24.59 20.91
N LEU A 570 -12.40 24.20 20.32
CA LEU A 570 -12.19 22.90 19.71
C LEU A 570 -12.25 21.77 20.74
N PHE A 571 -11.74 21.95 21.95
CA PHE A 571 -11.79 20.91 22.98
C PHE A 571 -13.09 20.93 23.81
N VAL A 572 -13.62 22.11 24.16
CA VAL A 572 -14.78 22.20 25.06
C VAL A 572 -16.03 21.57 24.42
N VAL A 573 -16.35 21.93 23.17
CA VAL A 573 -17.58 21.48 22.47
C VAL A 573 -17.31 20.89 21.08
N SER A 574 -16.07 20.54 20.77
CA SER A 574 -15.72 19.98 19.45
C SER A 574 -16.08 20.94 18.29
N ASN A 575 -15.80 22.23 18.40
CA ASN A 575 -16.18 23.21 17.38
C ASN A 575 -15.49 22.94 16.01
N ASN A 576 -16.28 22.76 14.94
CA ASN A 576 -15.75 22.46 13.59
C ASN A 576 -15.12 23.68 12.91
N ASP A 577 -15.68 24.87 13.12
CA ASP A 577 -15.15 26.09 12.52
C ASP A 577 -13.73 26.37 13.01
N SER A 578 -13.51 26.26 14.32
CA SER A 578 -12.19 26.40 14.95
C SER A 578 -11.17 25.43 14.36
N PHE A 579 -11.54 24.16 14.17
CA PHE A 579 -10.70 23.19 13.46
C PHE A 579 -10.37 23.63 12.03
N ASN A 580 -11.36 24.11 11.27
CA ASN A 580 -11.16 24.55 9.90
C ASN A 580 -10.18 25.74 9.82
N ARG A 581 -10.22 26.66 10.81
CA ARG A 581 -9.24 27.76 10.91
C ARG A 581 -7.84 27.28 11.25
N LEU A 582 -7.70 26.30 12.14
CA LEU A 582 -6.40 25.71 12.46
C LEU A 582 -5.83 24.90 11.30
N TYR A 583 -6.68 24.17 10.56
CA TYR A 583 -6.32 23.49 9.31
C TYR A 583 -5.79 24.50 8.27
N GLU A 584 -6.45 25.64 8.13
CA GLU A 584 -6.02 26.74 7.25
C GLU A 584 -4.71 27.38 7.71
N PHE A 585 -4.56 27.60 9.01
CA PHE A 585 -3.34 28.17 9.57
C PHE A 585 -2.14 27.27 9.30
N LEU A 586 -2.28 25.96 9.48
CA LEU A 586 -1.20 25.00 9.25
C LEU A 586 -0.91 24.76 7.77
N GLY A 587 -1.95 24.52 6.97
CA GLY A 587 -1.84 24.06 5.58
C GLY A 587 -1.77 22.53 5.48
N ARG A 588 -2.43 21.96 4.47
CA ARG A 588 -2.59 20.50 4.30
C ARG A 588 -1.25 19.75 4.21
N ASP A 589 -0.32 20.28 3.41
CA ASP A 589 0.97 19.63 3.17
C ASP A 589 1.78 19.57 4.47
N HIS A 590 1.82 20.67 5.23
CA HIS A 590 2.51 20.72 6.51
C HIS A 590 1.91 19.75 7.53
N ILE A 591 0.58 19.70 7.65
CA ILE A 591 -0.11 18.77 8.56
C ILE A 591 0.33 17.32 8.28
N ASN A 592 0.22 16.88 7.04
CA ASN A 592 0.48 15.48 6.69
C ASN A 592 1.97 15.16 6.83
N GLN A 593 2.84 16.01 6.28
CA GLN A 593 4.28 15.79 6.37
C GLN A 593 4.74 15.74 7.82
N ARG A 594 4.27 16.66 8.67
CA ARG A 594 4.69 16.69 10.06
C ARG A 594 4.18 15.49 10.85
N LEU A 595 2.95 15.03 10.61
CA LEU A 595 2.46 13.78 11.21
C LEU A 595 3.29 12.57 10.79
N TRP A 596 3.74 12.53 9.54
CA TRP A 596 4.61 11.44 9.06
C TRP A 596 6.02 11.50 9.67
N ASP A 597 6.58 12.69 9.82
CA ASP A 597 7.88 12.91 10.47
C ASP A 597 7.84 12.50 11.96
N LEU A 598 6.70 12.68 12.63
CA LEU A 598 6.42 12.20 13.98
C LEU A 598 6.16 10.67 14.05
N GLY A 599 6.21 9.96 12.92
CA GLY A 599 6.04 8.50 12.86
C GLY A 599 4.61 8.01 12.60
N TYR A 600 3.63 8.90 12.40
CA TYR A 600 2.22 8.57 12.11
C TYR A 600 1.97 8.48 10.60
N SER A 601 2.70 7.60 9.91
CA SER A 601 2.74 7.51 8.45
C SER A 601 1.41 7.16 7.77
N SER A 602 0.44 6.63 8.53
CA SER A 602 -0.89 6.32 8.01
C SER A 602 -1.81 7.54 7.90
N ALA A 603 -1.49 8.64 8.60
CA ALA A 603 -2.38 9.80 8.67
C ALA A 603 -2.58 10.46 7.31
N ARG A 604 -3.84 10.73 6.95
CA ARG A 604 -4.24 11.48 5.75
C ARG A 604 -5.27 12.53 6.15
N ILE A 605 -4.84 13.76 6.40
CA ILE A 605 -5.75 14.89 6.68
C ILE A 605 -5.98 15.62 5.36
N ARG A 606 -7.14 15.36 4.75
CA ARG A 606 -7.49 15.78 3.39
C ARG A 606 -8.39 17.00 3.33
N HIS A 607 -9.30 17.15 4.28
CA HIS A 607 -10.42 18.08 4.17
C HIS A 607 -10.85 18.70 5.50
N ARG A 608 -11.53 19.85 5.37
CA ARG A 608 -12.25 20.56 6.44
C ARG A 608 -13.49 19.79 6.91
N LEU A 609 -13.97 20.05 8.12
CA LEU A 609 -15.15 19.40 8.70
C LEU A 609 -16.39 20.28 8.55
N SER A 610 -17.54 19.64 8.27
CA SER A 610 -18.87 20.28 8.14
C SER A 610 -19.00 21.39 7.09
N ILE A 611 -18.14 21.38 6.07
CA ILE A 611 -18.27 22.23 4.89
C ILE A 611 -18.17 21.32 3.66
N ASP A 612 -19.09 21.47 2.73
CA ASP A 612 -19.07 20.73 1.47
C ASP A 612 -18.16 21.46 0.47
N LEU A 613 -16.94 20.93 0.32
CA LEU A 613 -15.90 21.48 -0.55
C LEU A 613 -15.37 20.38 -1.46
N SER A 614 -15.07 20.74 -2.70
CA SER A 614 -14.41 19.83 -3.63
C SER A 614 -13.00 19.46 -3.16
N LYS A 615 -12.41 18.42 -3.79
CA LYS A 615 -11.03 18.01 -3.52
C LYS A 615 -10.05 19.17 -3.73
N GLU A 616 -10.23 19.94 -4.80
CA GLU A 616 -9.38 21.09 -5.11
C GLU A 616 -9.60 22.25 -4.13
N GLN A 617 -10.84 22.54 -3.74
CA GLN A 617 -11.12 23.59 -2.75
C GLN A 617 -10.51 23.28 -1.37
N ASN A 618 -10.44 22.00 -0.99
CA ASN A 618 -9.79 21.58 0.27
C ASN A 618 -8.25 21.72 0.24
N ARG A 619 -7.64 21.91 -0.94
CA ARG A 619 -6.19 22.18 -1.07
C ARG A 619 -5.83 23.62 -0.77
N TYR A 620 -6.79 24.53 -0.89
CA TYR A 620 -6.57 25.95 -0.75
C TYR A 620 -6.84 26.41 0.69
N THR A 621 -6.00 27.32 1.22
CA THR A 621 -6.18 27.95 2.54
C THR A 621 -6.18 29.47 2.44
N ASN A 622 -7.00 30.12 3.25
CA ASN A 622 -7.06 31.57 3.35
C ASN A 622 -5.76 32.18 3.92
N PRO A 623 -5.44 33.45 3.58
CA PRO A 623 -4.34 34.19 4.21
C PRO A 623 -4.70 34.69 5.62
N PHE A 624 -3.69 34.81 6.48
CA PHE A 624 -3.80 35.27 7.88
C PHE A 624 -2.94 36.50 8.10
N LYS A 625 -3.46 37.46 8.87
CA LYS A 625 -2.66 38.57 9.43
C LYS A 625 -2.82 38.59 10.94
N PHE A 626 -1.70 38.71 11.65
CA PHE A 626 -1.66 38.82 13.10
C PHE A 626 -1.32 40.24 13.49
N TYR A 627 -1.89 40.70 14.60
CA TYR A 627 -1.87 42.09 15.02
C TYR A 627 -1.43 42.28 16.45
N ASP A 628 -0.56 43.27 16.66
CA ASP A 628 -0.34 43.91 17.96
C ASP A 628 -0.94 45.32 17.91
N GLY A 629 -2.05 45.52 18.63
CA GLY A 629 -2.88 46.72 18.51
C GLY A 629 -3.42 46.92 17.09
N LYS A 630 -2.88 47.91 16.37
CA LYS A 630 -3.20 48.21 14.96
C LYS A 630 -2.09 47.79 13.99
N LYS A 631 -0.93 47.35 14.50
CA LYS A 631 0.24 46.99 13.70
C LYS A 631 0.17 45.53 13.30
N ILE A 632 0.43 45.22 12.03
CA ILE A 632 0.61 43.84 11.57
C ILE A 632 1.98 43.36 12.04
N VAL A 633 2.03 42.24 12.77
CA VAL A 633 3.27 41.64 13.28
C VAL A 633 3.68 40.38 12.52
N TYR A 634 2.71 39.69 11.89
CA TYR A 634 2.98 38.55 11.02
C TYR A 634 1.92 38.44 9.92
N ASN A 635 2.35 38.03 8.74
CA ASN A 635 1.48 37.84 7.57
C ASN A 635 1.77 36.48 6.94
N GLN A 636 0.75 35.64 6.86
CA GLN A 636 0.78 34.37 6.15
C GLN A 636 -0.07 34.49 4.88
N PRO A 637 0.51 34.34 3.68
CA PRO A 637 -0.26 34.31 2.44
C PRO A 637 -1.14 33.05 2.36
N SER A 638 -2.06 33.03 1.40
CA SER A 638 -2.80 31.82 1.05
C SER A 638 -1.85 30.71 0.61
N GLN A 639 -2.26 29.47 0.81
CA GLN A 639 -1.47 28.29 0.44
C GLN A 639 -2.29 27.38 -0.45
N LEU A 640 -1.62 26.76 -1.42
CA LEU A 640 -2.18 25.69 -2.24
C LEU A 640 -1.37 24.41 -2.03
N ALA A 641 -2.02 23.40 -1.46
CA ALA A 641 -1.45 22.10 -1.18
C ALA A 641 -1.03 21.38 -2.47
N LYS A 642 0.20 20.86 -2.53
CA LYS A 642 0.78 20.16 -3.68
C LYS A 642 0.90 18.66 -3.47
N LEU A 643 0.95 18.23 -2.21
CA LEU A 643 1.12 16.84 -1.84
C LEU A 643 -0.09 16.01 -2.31
N ASP A 644 0.15 14.97 -3.10
CA ASP A 644 -0.88 13.99 -3.42
C ASP A 644 -0.96 12.96 -2.29
N LEU A 645 -2.19 12.62 -1.90
CA LEU A 645 -2.45 11.78 -0.74
C LEU A 645 -3.04 10.45 -1.23
N ASP A 646 -2.28 9.38 -1.07
CA ASP A 646 -2.69 7.99 -1.34
C ASP A 646 -3.64 7.44 -0.26
N VAL A 647 -4.21 6.26 -0.51
CA VAL A 647 -5.17 5.60 0.39
C VAL A 647 -4.47 4.44 1.12
N PRO A 648 -3.99 4.64 2.37
CA PRO A 648 -3.20 3.63 3.08
C PRO A 648 -4.05 2.56 3.78
N TYR A 649 -5.36 2.54 3.56
CA TYR A 649 -6.32 1.70 4.30
C TYR A 649 -7.27 0.94 3.37
N ASN A 650 -7.89 -0.12 3.90
CA ASN A 650 -8.88 -0.95 3.24
C ASN A 650 -10.30 -0.69 3.79
N MET A 651 -11.30 -1.31 3.16
CA MET A 651 -12.70 -1.27 3.61
C MET A 651 -13.30 0.14 3.76
N TYR A 652 -12.90 1.07 2.90
CA TYR A 652 -13.36 2.47 2.87
C TYR A 652 -14.69 2.68 2.13
N LEU A 653 -15.22 1.65 1.47
CA LEU A 653 -16.59 1.66 0.96
C LEU A 653 -17.53 1.23 2.11
N LEU A 654 -18.47 2.10 2.47
CA LEU A 654 -19.31 1.94 3.65
C LEU A 654 -20.80 2.10 3.33
N GLY A 655 -21.64 1.39 4.08
CA GLY A 655 -23.08 1.37 3.89
C GLY A 655 -23.51 0.56 2.65
N LYS A 656 -24.82 0.32 2.54
CA LYS A 656 -25.50 -0.24 1.38
C LYS A 656 -26.01 0.86 0.43
N SER A 657 -26.35 2.01 1.00
CA SER A 657 -26.84 3.20 0.30
C SER A 657 -26.49 4.46 1.08
N TYR A 658 -26.64 5.63 0.46
CA TYR A 658 -26.50 6.90 1.15
C TYR A 658 -27.42 7.97 0.55
N ILE A 659 -27.76 8.98 1.36
CA ILE A 659 -28.53 10.13 0.89
C ILE A 659 -27.57 11.21 0.37
N LYS A 660 -27.87 11.73 -0.83
CA LYS A 660 -27.25 12.93 -1.39
C LYS A 660 -28.33 13.75 -2.08
N GLU A 661 -28.40 15.05 -1.78
CA GLU A 661 -29.40 15.96 -2.37
C GLU A 661 -30.85 15.46 -2.22
N ASN A 662 -31.18 14.87 -1.06
CA ASN A 662 -32.46 14.24 -0.73
C ASN A 662 -32.83 12.99 -1.56
N GLU A 663 -31.91 12.46 -2.37
CA GLU A 663 -32.10 11.20 -3.10
C GLU A 663 -31.30 10.06 -2.46
N ILE A 664 -31.88 8.85 -2.49
CA ILE A 664 -31.21 7.62 -2.02
C ILE A 664 -30.38 7.04 -3.16
N ILE A 665 -29.06 7.06 -2.98
CA ILE A 665 -28.11 6.42 -3.89
C ILE A 665 -27.85 4.99 -3.43
N LYS A 666 -28.25 4.01 -4.23
CA LYS A 666 -28.19 2.55 -3.91
C LYS A 666 -26.81 1.92 -4.17
N LYS A 667 -25.76 2.48 -3.55
CA LYS A 667 -24.41 1.91 -3.50
C LYS A 667 -23.68 2.35 -2.23
N PRO A 668 -22.59 1.68 -1.81
CA PRO A 668 -21.76 2.16 -0.71
C PRO A 668 -21.20 3.57 -0.97
N LEU A 669 -21.10 4.38 0.09
CA LEU A 669 -20.41 5.66 0.06
C LEU A 669 -18.89 5.45 0.13
N ASP A 670 -18.14 6.21 -0.67
CA ASP A 670 -16.69 6.12 -0.75
C ASP A 670 -16.01 7.09 0.23
N PHE A 671 -15.18 6.54 1.14
CA PHE A 671 -14.39 7.29 2.11
C PHE A 671 -12.88 7.32 1.78
N SER A 672 -12.46 6.89 0.59
CA SER A 672 -11.04 6.95 0.16
C SER A 672 -10.45 8.37 0.19
N GLU A 673 -11.28 9.38 -0.01
CA GLU A 673 -10.90 10.81 -0.01
C GLU A 673 -11.26 11.53 1.29
N LYS A 674 -11.58 10.79 2.36
CA LYS A 674 -11.88 11.35 3.68
C LYS A 674 -10.66 11.36 4.60
N ASN A 675 -10.71 12.17 5.67
CA ASN A 675 -9.68 12.20 6.68
C ASN A 675 -9.45 10.81 7.30
N PHE A 676 -8.21 10.49 7.65
CA PHE A 676 -7.83 9.22 8.28
C PHE A 676 -6.65 9.37 9.23
N MET A 677 -6.70 8.65 10.35
CA MET A 677 -5.60 8.35 11.24
C MET A 677 -6.02 7.12 12.04
N ASN A 678 -5.26 6.03 11.98
CA ASN A 678 -5.69 4.79 12.64
C ASN A 678 -5.74 4.92 14.17
N LEU A 679 -6.44 4.01 14.86
CA LEU A 679 -6.69 4.13 16.30
C LEU A 679 -5.39 4.04 17.12
N MET A 680 -4.44 3.20 16.73
CA MET A 680 -3.15 3.06 17.41
C MET A 680 -2.29 4.32 17.25
N ASP A 681 -2.29 4.94 16.07
CA ASP A 681 -1.60 6.22 15.85
C ASP A 681 -2.21 7.32 16.73
N GLN A 682 -3.55 7.39 16.84
CA GLN A 682 -4.22 8.34 17.73
C GLN A 682 -3.90 8.09 19.21
N HIS A 683 -3.84 6.82 19.63
CA HIS A 683 -3.48 6.42 20.99
C HIS A 683 -2.04 6.79 21.34
N ARG A 684 -1.09 6.50 20.44
CA ARG A 684 0.33 6.87 20.61
C ARG A 684 0.53 8.39 20.60
N PHE A 685 -0.21 9.12 19.76
CA PHE A 685 -0.19 10.58 19.76
C PHE A 685 -0.63 11.15 21.11
N LEU A 686 -1.67 10.58 21.72
CA LEU A 686 -2.12 10.94 23.06
C LEU A 686 -1.05 10.66 24.12
N ILE A 687 -0.45 9.47 24.11
CA ILE A 687 0.65 9.12 25.03
C ILE A 687 1.80 10.14 24.93
N GLN A 688 2.22 10.49 23.71
CA GLN A 688 3.27 11.49 23.50
C GLN A 688 2.92 12.85 24.12
N VAL A 689 1.66 13.29 24.06
CA VAL A 689 1.26 14.58 24.65
C VAL A 689 1.18 14.52 26.17
N ILE A 690 0.71 13.39 26.73
CA ILE A 690 0.60 13.19 28.18
C ILE A 690 1.99 13.01 28.82
N PHE A 691 2.86 12.21 28.18
CA PHE A 691 4.22 11.87 28.62
C PHE A 691 5.28 12.20 27.54
N PRO A 692 5.51 13.49 27.24
CA PRO A 692 6.49 13.91 26.22
C PRO A 692 7.92 13.49 26.57
N GLU A 693 8.23 13.30 27.85
CA GLU A 693 9.51 12.79 28.35
C GLU A 693 9.84 11.36 27.88
N ASN A 694 8.85 10.57 27.48
CA ASN A 694 9.01 9.18 27.05
C ASN A 694 9.23 9.03 25.53
N VAL A 695 9.37 10.14 24.80
CA VAL A 695 9.52 10.15 23.33
C VAL A 695 10.97 10.42 22.95
N ASP A 696 11.48 9.71 21.94
CA ASP A 696 12.80 10.00 21.37
C ASP A 696 12.83 11.47 20.89
N SER A 697 13.89 12.20 21.27
CA SER A 697 14.12 13.61 20.91
C SER A 697 13.94 13.92 19.43
N ASN A 698 14.16 12.96 18.52
CA ASN A 698 13.99 13.15 17.07
C ASN A 698 12.55 12.97 16.57
N GLN A 699 11.64 12.44 17.41
CA GLN A 699 10.24 12.13 17.07
C GLN A 699 9.22 12.90 17.94
N GLY A 700 9.69 13.83 18.78
CA GLY A 700 8.86 14.64 19.66
C GLY A 700 8.21 15.87 18.99
N LEU A 701 7.16 16.39 19.62
CA LEU A 701 6.59 17.70 19.33
C LEU A 701 7.45 18.82 19.95
N ASN A 702 7.73 19.87 19.18
CA ASN A 702 8.44 21.06 19.65
C ASN A 702 7.49 22.04 20.35
N LEU A 703 7.00 21.63 21.53
CA LEU A 703 6.10 22.41 22.39
C LEU A 703 6.84 22.86 23.65
N THR A 704 6.54 24.07 24.10
CA THR A 704 7.03 24.55 25.40
C THR A 704 6.22 23.92 26.53
N LYS A 705 6.72 23.98 27.77
CA LYS A 705 5.95 23.53 28.95
C LYS A 705 4.58 24.22 29.03
N SER A 706 4.52 25.52 28.75
CA SER A 706 3.27 26.30 28.75
C SER A 706 2.26 25.81 27.68
N ASP A 707 2.75 25.27 26.56
CA ASP A 707 1.91 24.71 25.52
C ASP A 707 1.34 23.35 25.92
N TYR A 708 2.18 22.49 26.52
CA TYR A 708 1.72 21.21 27.07
C TYR A 708 0.67 21.43 28.16
N ASP A 709 0.94 22.30 29.14
CA ASP A 709 0.02 22.59 30.25
C ASP A 709 -1.32 23.14 29.71
N PHE A 710 -1.28 24.05 28.73
CA PHE A 710 -2.48 24.58 28.08
C PHE A 710 -3.26 23.49 27.32
N LEU A 711 -2.57 22.64 26.55
CA LEU A 711 -3.22 21.58 25.79
C LEU A 711 -3.92 20.59 26.73
N LEU A 712 -3.27 20.19 27.82
CA LEU A 712 -3.82 19.29 28.84
C LEU A 712 -5.01 19.91 29.59
N GLU A 713 -4.90 21.18 29.98
CA GLU A 713 -6.01 21.93 30.58
C GLU A 713 -7.22 21.92 29.63
N LYS A 714 -7.03 22.29 28.35
CA LYS A 714 -8.12 22.35 27.38
C LYS A 714 -8.68 20.97 27.06
N MET A 715 -7.86 19.92 27.03
CA MET A 715 -8.33 18.55 26.83
C MET A 715 -9.21 18.04 27.97
N SER A 716 -9.06 18.55 29.20
CA SER A 716 -9.74 18.05 30.40
C SER A 716 -10.92 18.91 30.85
N ILE A 717 -11.02 20.14 30.35
CA ILE A 717 -12.09 21.08 30.71
C ILE A 717 -13.49 20.54 30.41
N LEU A 718 -14.43 20.86 31.30
CA LEU A 718 -15.86 20.58 31.11
C LEU A 718 -16.58 21.83 30.56
N PRO A 719 -17.67 21.69 29.78
CA PRO A 719 -18.42 22.84 29.27
C PRO A 719 -18.80 23.89 30.33
N ARG A 720 -19.22 23.44 31.52
CA ARG A 720 -19.56 24.34 32.64
C ARG A 720 -18.40 25.18 33.18
N GLU A 721 -17.17 24.76 32.91
CA GLU A 721 -15.94 25.40 33.39
C GLU A 721 -15.43 26.42 32.36
N SER A 722 -15.99 26.45 31.15
CA SER A 722 -15.63 27.43 30.12
C SER A 722 -16.33 28.77 30.38
N GLN A 723 -15.53 29.83 30.55
CA GLN A 723 -16.05 31.20 30.69
C GLN A 723 -16.22 31.92 29.35
N TYR A 724 -15.33 31.65 28.38
CA TYR A 724 -15.31 32.32 27.08
C TYR A 724 -15.10 31.32 25.93
N PRO A 725 -16.16 30.95 25.19
CA PRO A 725 -17.56 31.28 25.48
C PRO A 725 -18.07 30.55 26.73
N GLU A 726 -19.08 31.14 27.36
CA GLU A 726 -19.95 30.46 28.30
C GLU A 726 -20.90 29.53 27.51
N TYR A 727 -21.07 28.30 27.99
CA TYR A 727 -21.95 27.31 27.35
C TYR A 727 -23.15 27.02 28.25
N ASP A 728 -24.33 26.93 27.63
CA ASP A 728 -25.54 26.45 28.30
C ASP A 728 -25.38 24.98 28.71
N THR A 729 -25.37 24.73 30.02
CA THR A 729 -25.12 23.39 30.59
C THR A 729 -26.28 22.41 30.39
N ASP A 730 -27.47 22.88 30.02
CA ASP A 730 -28.59 22.01 29.69
C ASP A 730 -28.39 21.34 28.31
N HIS A 731 -27.78 22.08 27.38
CA HIS A 731 -27.41 21.58 26.06
C HIS A 731 -26.02 20.93 26.04
N TYR A 732 -25.02 21.61 26.61
CA TYR A 732 -23.64 21.17 26.74
C TYR A 732 -23.36 20.70 28.17
N TYR A 733 -23.90 19.54 28.53
CA TYR A 733 -23.65 18.89 29.83
C TYR A 733 -22.19 18.38 29.91
N ASP A 734 -21.71 18.07 31.11
CA ASP A 734 -20.30 17.71 31.36
C ASP A 734 -19.75 16.62 30.43
N SER A 735 -20.54 15.57 30.19
CA SER A 735 -20.16 14.43 29.36
C SER A 735 -20.37 14.63 27.86
N TYR A 736 -20.77 15.83 27.40
CA TYR A 736 -21.04 16.14 25.98
C TYR A 736 -19.89 15.73 25.03
N CYS A 737 -18.65 15.78 25.50
CA CYS A 737 -17.47 15.28 24.78
C CYS A 737 -16.63 14.30 25.61
N LYS A 738 -17.20 13.68 26.66
CA LYS A 738 -16.55 12.70 27.54
C LYS A 738 -17.36 11.40 27.53
N PHE A 739 -17.12 10.51 26.57
CA PHE A 739 -17.98 9.35 26.36
C PHE A 739 -17.63 8.19 27.29
N PHE A 740 -16.34 7.94 27.56
CA PHE A 740 -15.95 6.99 28.59
C PHE A 740 -16.50 7.39 29.97
N LEU A 741 -16.92 6.40 30.77
CA LEU A 741 -17.50 6.52 32.11
C LEU A 741 -18.89 7.17 32.19
N TYR A 742 -19.10 8.28 31.49
CA TYR A 742 -20.23 9.20 31.71
C TYR A 742 -21.07 9.49 30.46
N GLY A 743 -20.72 8.97 29.28
CA GLY A 743 -21.40 9.32 28.02
C GLY A 743 -22.90 9.01 28.00
N ASP A 744 -23.34 8.03 28.78
CA ASP A 744 -24.75 7.63 28.93
C ASP A 744 -25.51 8.36 30.04
N LYS A 745 -24.86 9.32 30.71
CA LYS A 745 -25.42 10.10 31.82
C LYS A 745 -25.25 11.59 31.53
N LYS A 746 -26.19 12.41 32.00
CA LYS A 746 -26.07 13.89 31.99
C LYS A 746 -25.72 14.47 33.38
N GLU A 747 -25.42 13.60 34.32
CA GLU A 747 -25.04 13.98 35.68
C GLU A 747 -23.69 14.69 35.70
N ARG A 748 -23.45 15.46 36.75
CA ARG A 748 -22.18 16.15 36.93
C ARG A 748 -21.04 15.15 37.12
N ILE A 749 -19.98 15.32 36.35
CA ILE A 749 -18.72 14.61 36.55
C ILE A 749 -18.06 15.16 37.82
N SER A 750 -17.57 14.26 38.67
CA SER A 750 -16.83 14.61 39.88
C SER A 750 -15.62 15.48 39.55
N ASN A 751 -15.32 16.47 40.40
CA ASN A 751 -14.12 17.30 40.24
C ASN A 751 -12.83 16.50 40.44
N ASP A 752 -12.92 15.32 41.07
CA ASP A 752 -11.77 14.44 41.30
C ASP A 752 -11.47 13.53 40.11
N ILE A 753 -12.32 13.50 39.09
CA ILE A 753 -12.10 12.74 37.86
C ILE A 753 -11.89 13.71 36.69
N ARG A 754 -10.84 13.45 35.90
CA ARG A 754 -10.53 14.17 34.66
C ARG A 754 -10.29 13.20 33.52
N ILE A 755 -10.83 13.57 32.37
CA ILE A 755 -10.74 12.80 31.13
C ILE A 755 -10.10 13.71 30.08
N PHE A 756 -8.83 13.48 29.81
CA PHE A 756 -8.04 14.18 28.80
C PHE A 756 -8.25 13.46 27.47
N ASN A 757 -9.18 13.96 26.66
CA ASN A 757 -9.58 13.21 25.47
C ASN A 757 -9.87 14.09 24.26
N LYS A 758 -10.03 13.41 23.13
CA LYS A 758 -10.77 13.95 21.99
C LYS A 758 -11.63 12.87 21.35
N VAL A 759 -12.92 13.19 21.22
CA VAL A 759 -13.91 12.32 20.60
C VAL A 759 -14.12 12.59 19.11
N GLY A 760 -14.59 11.56 18.41
CA GLY A 760 -15.07 11.60 17.03
C GLY A 760 -16.44 10.95 16.90
N LEU A 761 -17.37 11.61 16.22
CA LEU A 761 -18.72 11.09 15.95
C LEU A 761 -19.15 11.56 14.57
N ALA A 762 -19.35 10.63 13.63
CA ALA A 762 -19.99 10.87 12.33
C ALA A 762 -20.16 9.57 11.52
N TYR A 763 -21.14 9.55 10.62
CA TYR A 763 -21.40 8.45 9.69
C TYR A 763 -21.64 7.07 10.35
N GLY A 764 -22.05 7.03 11.61
CA GLY A 764 -22.23 5.84 12.42
C GLY A 764 -20.99 5.44 13.22
N PHE A 765 -19.83 6.05 12.98
CA PHE A 765 -18.64 5.84 13.82
C PHE A 765 -18.69 6.71 15.06
N LEU A 766 -18.39 6.10 16.19
CA LEU A 766 -18.15 6.75 17.47
C LEU A 766 -16.76 6.35 17.98
N LEU A 767 -15.96 7.33 18.37
CA LEU A 767 -14.60 7.16 18.87
C LEU A 767 -14.37 8.05 20.09
N ASP A 768 -13.71 7.49 21.10
CA ASP A 768 -13.12 8.24 22.21
C ASP A 768 -11.65 7.78 22.41
N ASN A 769 -10.75 8.74 22.61
CA ASN A 769 -9.30 8.55 22.76
C ASN A 769 -8.86 9.36 23.98
N ALA A 770 -8.66 8.70 25.11
CA ALA A 770 -8.64 9.33 26.42
C ALA A 770 -7.51 8.83 27.32
N TYR A 771 -7.00 9.76 28.13
CA TYR A 771 -6.26 9.49 29.35
C TYR A 771 -7.16 9.88 30.51
N VAL A 772 -7.46 8.92 31.38
CA VAL A 772 -8.41 9.08 32.49
C VAL A 772 -7.62 9.12 33.79
N VAL A 773 -7.99 10.06 34.66
CA VAL A 773 -7.36 10.29 35.96
C VAL A 773 -8.44 10.41 37.04
N ASP A 774 -8.26 9.70 38.14
CA ASP A 774 -8.99 9.89 39.40
C ASP A 774 -7.99 10.25 40.50
N PHE A 775 -8.07 11.49 40.97
CA PHE A 775 -7.13 12.03 41.95
C PHE A 775 -7.34 11.47 43.37
N ASN A 776 -8.56 11.04 43.69
CA ASN A 776 -8.91 10.52 45.02
C ASN A 776 -8.48 9.07 45.14
N ASN A 777 -8.85 8.24 44.17
CA ASN A 777 -8.54 6.81 44.19
C ASN A 777 -7.17 6.47 43.58
N LYS A 778 -6.41 7.49 43.15
CA LYS A 778 -5.08 7.35 42.54
C LYS A 778 -5.10 6.38 41.34
N VAL A 779 -6.10 6.53 40.49
CA VAL A 779 -6.26 5.72 39.27
C VAL A 779 -5.83 6.55 38.06
N GLU A 780 -5.08 5.92 37.15
CA GLU A 780 -4.80 6.45 35.83
C GLU A 780 -4.72 5.34 34.78
N PHE A 781 -5.16 5.63 33.56
CA PHE A 781 -5.00 4.74 32.41
C PHE A 781 -5.28 5.46 31.09
N PHE A 782 -4.82 4.88 29.98
CA PHE A 782 -5.28 5.27 28.64
C PHE A 782 -6.29 4.27 28.11
N LEU A 783 -7.30 4.80 27.42
CA LEU A 783 -8.30 4.00 26.73
C LEU A 783 -8.67 4.69 25.41
N SER A 784 -8.59 3.93 24.32
CA SER A 784 -9.04 4.38 23.01
C SER A 784 -9.92 3.31 22.40
N ALA A 785 -11.09 3.70 21.91
CA ALA A 785 -12.00 2.77 21.28
C ALA A 785 -12.74 3.43 20.12
N VAL A 786 -13.02 2.64 19.10
CA VAL A 786 -13.95 2.99 18.01
C VAL A 786 -15.01 1.90 17.89
N ILE A 787 -16.25 2.31 17.62
CA ILE A 787 -17.39 1.43 17.36
C ILE A 787 -18.26 2.03 16.24
N TYR A 788 -18.90 1.18 15.46
CA TYR A 788 -19.78 1.52 14.35
C TYR A 788 -21.22 1.07 14.62
N GLY A 789 -22.15 2.04 14.66
CA GLY A 789 -23.59 1.84 14.71
C GLY A 789 -24.26 2.39 13.45
N ASN A 790 -24.66 1.49 12.56
CA ASN A 790 -25.53 1.80 11.42
C ASN A 790 -26.25 0.53 10.96
N GLU A 791 -27.31 0.14 11.65
CA GLU A 791 -27.99 -1.14 11.38
C GLU A 791 -28.73 -1.14 10.04
N ASN A 792 -29.36 -0.02 9.67
CA ASN A 792 -30.11 0.09 8.42
C ASN A 792 -29.18 0.12 7.18
N GLY A 793 -27.91 0.46 7.37
CA GLY A 793 -26.88 0.52 6.33
C GLY A 793 -27.03 1.71 5.38
N ILE A 794 -27.79 2.74 5.75
CA ILE A 794 -27.98 3.97 5.00
C ILE A 794 -27.07 5.05 5.62
N LEU A 795 -26.29 5.74 4.82
CA LEU A 795 -25.47 6.86 5.30
C LEU A 795 -26.15 8.20 4.95
N ASN A 796 -25.91 9.24 5.75
CA ASN A 796 -26.51 10.58 5.64
C ASN A 796 -28.03 10.64 5.81
N ASP A 797 -28.65 9.62 6.39
CA ASP A 797 -30.06 9.64 6.79
C ASP A 797 -30.27 10.13 8.24
N ASN A 798 -29.18 10.45 8.93
CA ASN A 798 -29.14 10.86 10.33
C ASN A 798 -29.75 9.83 11.30
N THR A 799 -29.83 8.56 10.90
CA THR A 799 -30.34 7.47 11.73
C THR A 799 -29.19 6.56 12.12
N TYR A 800 -28.64 6.78 13.31
CA TYR A 800 -27.51 6.03 13.86
C TYR A 800 -27.80 5.65 15.31
N GLU A 801 -27.30 4.50 15.76
CA GLU A 801 -27.51 4.03 17.14
C GLU A 801 -26.52 4.66 18.13
N TYR A 802 -26.38 6.00 18.09
CA TYR A 802 -25.51 6.74 19.01
C TYR A 802 -26.01 6.66 20.45
N ASP A 803 -27.17 7.27 20.72
CA ASP A 803 -27.71 7.40 22.08
C ASP A 803 -28.21 6.08 22.66
N THR A 804 -28.68 5.17 21.80
CA THR A 804 -29.29 3.91 22.22
C THR A 804 -28.28 2.79 22.46
N PHE A 805 -27.12 2.82 21.77
CA PHE A 805 -26.19 1.69 21.75
C PHE A 805 -24.71 2.08 21.89
N THR A 806 -24.17 2.87 20.97
CA THR A 806 -22.70 3.07 20.87
C THR A 806 -22.14 4.00 21.94
N ILE A 807 -22.82 5.09 22.32
CA ILE A 807 -22.42 5.94 23.45
C ILE A 807 -22.53 5.18 24.77
N PRO A 808 -23.64 4.48 25.07
CA PRO A 808 -23.72 3.59 26.23
C PRO A 808 -22.64 2.52 26.27
N PHE A 809 -22.27 1.93 25.14
CA PHE A 809 -21.18 0.96 25.06
C PHE A 809 -19.84 1.57 25.49
N LEU A 810 -19.46 2.75 24.97
CA LEU A 810 -18.22 3.40 25.38
C LEU A 810 -18.26 3.82 26.86
N ALA A 811 -19.38 4.31 27.36
CA ALA A 811 -19.52 4.66 28.77
C ALA A 811 -19.27 3.43 29.67
N ASP A 812 -19.90 2.30 29.34
CA ASP A 812 -19.76 1.04 30.07
C ASP A 812 -18.35 0.45 29.98
N LEU A 813 -17.74 0.48 28.79
CA LEU A 813 -16.35 0.09 28.58
C LEU A 813 -15.39 0.89 29.46
N GLY A 814 -15.59 2.20 29.57
CA GLY A 814 -14.82 3.04 30.48
C GLY A 814 -14.99 2.62 31.94
N ARG A 815 -16.21 2.30 32.37
CA ARG A 815 -16.50 1.90 33.76
C ARG A 815 -15.86 0.56 34.11
N VAL A 816 -15.98 -0.42 33.23
CA VAL A 816 -15.40 -1.76 33.43
C VAL A 816 -13.86 -1.71 33.51
N ILE A 817 -13.21 -0.87 32.70
CA ILE A 817 -11.76 -0.63 32.80
C ILE A 817 -11.40 0.10 34.09
N TYR A 818 -12.17 1.12 34.48
CA TYR A 818 -11.96 1.84 35.73
C TYR A 818 -12.13 0.96 36.97
N ASP A 819 -13.15 0.09 36.99
CA ASP A 819 -13.40 -0.85 38.09
C ASP A 819 -12.26 -1.88 38.20
N TYR A 820 -11.71 -2.34 37.07
CA TYR A 820 -10.50 -3.15 37.06
C TYR A 820 -9.31 -2.39 37.67
N GLU A 821 -9.09 -1.14 37.26
CA GLU A 821 -7.99 -0.31 37.80
C GLU A 821 -8.17 0.07 39.28
N LEU A 822 -9.40 0.16 39.78
CA LEU A 822 -9.67 0.34 41.21
C LEU A 822 -9.26 -0.88 42.04
N GLN A 823 -9.40 -2.09 41.48
CA GLN A 823 -9.13 -3.34 42.17
C GLN A 823 -7.69 -3.83 41.98
N ARG A 824 -7.01 -3.34 40.94
CA ARG A 824 -5.63 -3.71 40.61
C ARG A 824 -4.68 -3.29 41.73
N LYS A 825 -3.82 -4.23 42.16
CA LYS A 825 -2.73 -3.93 43.09
C LYS A 825 -1.62 -3.18 42.34
N ARG A 826 -1.19 -2.05 42.89
CA ARG A 826 -0.05 -1.26 42.40
C ARG A 826 1.09 -1.36 43.40
N GLU A 827 2.32 -1.43 42.91
CA GLU A 827 3.51 -1.38 43.78
C GLU A 827 3.70 0.05 44.33
N ASN A 828 3.51 1.05 43.47
CA ASN A 828 3.61 2.48 43.82
C ASN A 828 2.35 3.25 43.39
N GLU A 829 1.92 4.21 44.20
CA GLU A 829 0.81 5.11 43.86
C GLU A 829 1.26 6.21 42.88
N PRO A 830 0.44 6.57 41.88
CA PRO A 830 0.75 7.65 40.97
C PRO A 830 0.65 9.05 41.61
N ASP A 831 1.63 9.92 41.31
CA ASP A 831 1.55 11.35 41.56
C ASP A 831 0.86 12.02 40.36
N LEU A 832 -0.36 12.46 40.61
CA LEU A 832 -1.26 12.99 39.58
C LEU A 832 -1.32 14.53 39.62
N ASN A 833 -0.50 15.20 40.44
CA ASN A 833 -0.57 16.66 40.62
C ASN A 833 -0.32 17.44 39.32
N ARG A 834 0.52 16.92 38.41
CA ARG A 834 0.76 17.52 37.08
C ARG A 834 -0.52 17.68 36.25
N PHE A 835 -1.52 16.83 36.49
CA PHE A 835 -2.76 16.81 35.73
C PHE A 835 -3.89 17.58 36.42
N ARG A 836 -3.64 18.22 37.56
CA ARG A 836 -4.64 18.98 38.31
C ARG A 836 -4.51 20.47 37.96
N PHE A 837 -5.48 20.98 37.20
CA PHE A 837 -5.54 22.39 36.80
C PHE A 837 -6.58 23.18 37.62
N ASN A 838 -6.40 24.50 37.65
CA ASN A 838 -7.43 25.43 38.14
C ASN A 838 -8.27 25.86 36.93
N TYR A 839 -9.51 25.38 36.88
CA TYR A 839 -10.44 25.61 35.77
C TYR A 839 -11.29 26.86 35.98
#